data_AF-A0A9X1DGX8-F1
#
_entry.id   AF-A0A9X1DGX8-F1
#
_cell.length_a   1.000
_cell.length_b   1.000
_cell.length_c   1.000
_cell.angle_alpha   90.00
_cell.angle_beta   90.00
_cell.angle_gamma   90.00
#
_symmetry.space_group_name_H-M   'P 1'
#
loop_
_entity.id
_entity.type
_entity.pdbx_description
1 polymer ?
#
loop_
_entity_poly.entity_id
_entity_poly.type
_entity_poly.pdbx_seq_one_letter_code
_entity_poly.pdbx_strand_id
1 'polypeptide(L)'
;MGRFPELQTSLSRDFRNSYNEGIKKVDTSLNKVEADSSSALAKAVTSENVSTEAKSIAKIAENKADSVQEQFNQVVIEGDSSVEAAQMRVDTEGVAHPTAKARVDSDYNKVNLHLEEKANQSEVQDILISDLNLVRNSDFEALPTIYSRSSVYSFLAGVTAPQKDGGKSLKIEALNYEDSTDVNKDFAFILTEKMMPREKVKVSFWVYPLTSNKTINIRMAYTPSVPVNLGPANQWNLIEIDLDLATMTQGSDYMYFNFNSSLSIYMSRLNVTNITEAIKPIPISLNRVSKQLEQNPTRVQNSNGIVERMIDIAQTYWDNVGSFVYGNRYTAYDPTMDLVGGKKEIDCSSFANLLIRGVPYEKSRYNGNSENVGSKLFFHDIDPYKYRYANQIGKYAYEKGYSFIPNEDFSNVEPGDILFFSWTNKEGSGDLAGSIRDNAFMKIDHVAAYLHKKNESLWATLQFDNGISTVYYEASNEYMSQCVLAARFPFANVESMYTGENIILDGDTVKNVTNVTAVGTYKLSKPLKKGRYYTFFIEGQVLTDNCYFVLQVNGKTIYSDNGKIGSYNGVTALRFPYLLDDIVDTVTLIIGAPTGTTSSRSANVNWCSLYDGYVRNKKHYSRSNTSGFGVTSNSLASNLDTLTISGQYYWSSTSTSAPSSSGGGTIIHLVGANNGWMTQIAMKDTTAVTWVRNKSNGVWSQWYPLASIIQGTSLPSTTPVFIGQVYIDTVNKVSYMAVGTSNANDWKQIT
;
A
#
# COMPACT_ATOMS: atom_id res chain seq x y z
N MET A 1 24.41 -48.43 -40.05
CA MET A 1 24.96 -48.62 -38.69
C MET A 1 23.86 -48.37 -37.68
N GLY A 2 23.69 -49.25 -36.69
CA GLY A 2 22.64 -49.10 -35.68
C GLY A 2 22.78 -47.79 -34.89
N ARG A 3 21.68 -47.05 -34.76
CA ARG A 3 21.62 -45.74 -34.09
C ARG A 3 21.88 -45.85 -32.58
N PHE A 4 21.69 -47.06 -32.02
CA PHE A 4 21.93 -47.41 -30.63
C PHE A 4 22.78 -48.69 -30.58
N PRO A 5 23.65 -48.86 -29.56
CA PRO A 5 24.41 -50.08 -29.37
C PRO A 5 23.46 -51.26 -29.08
N GLU A 6 23.75 -52.43 -29.62
CA GLU A 6 23.05 -53.66 -29.24
C GLU A 6 23.38 -54.03 -27.80
N LEU A 7 22.35 -54.39 -27.03
CA LEU A 7 22.52 -54.82 -25.65
C LEU A 7 23.07 -56.25 -25.62
N GLN A 8 24.11 -56.46 -24.82
CA GLN A 8 24.61 -57.81 -24.55
C GLN A 8 23.55 -58.63 -23.80
N THR A 9 23.38 -59.90 -24.14
CA THR A 9 22.33 -60.76 -23.57
C THR A 9 22.65 -61.24 -22.15
N SER A 10 23.90 -61.11 -21.71
CA SER A 10 24.33 -61.40 -20.33
C SER A 10 24.45 -60.12 -19.52
N LEU A 11 24.05 -60.14 -18.23
CA LEU A 11 24.16 -59.01 -17.30
C LEU A 11 25.61 -58.76 -16.85
N SER A 12 26.46 -58.43 -17.82
CA SER A 12 27.89 -58.20 -17.64
C SER A 12 28.20 -56.70 -17.52
N ARG A 13 29.48 -56.39 -17.30
CA ARG A 13 30.00 -55.00 -17.39
C ARG A 13 29.71 -54.41 -18.78
N ASP A 14 29.78 -55.23 -19.83
CA ASP A 14 29.56 -54.79 -21.21
C ASP A 14 28.09 -54.48 -21.50
N PHE A 15 27.15 -55.18 -20.84
CA PHE A 15 25.74 -54.80 -20.85
C PHE A 15 25.51 -53.42 -20.23
N ARG A 16 26.09 -53.14 -19.06
CA ARG A 16 25.95 -51.82 -18.42
C ARG A 16 26.56 -50.70 -19.27
N ASN A 17 27.71 -50.95 -19.90
CA ASN A 17 28.37 -50.00 -20.77
C ASN A 17 27.52 -49.71 -22.02
N SER A 18 27.02 -50.74 -22.70
CA SER A 18 26.14 -50.59 -23.88
C SER A 18 24.82 -49.92 -23.52
N TYR A 19 24.21 -50.24 -22.38
CA TYR A 19 23.02 -49.55 -21.88
C TYR A 19 23.27 -48.06 -21.61
N ASN A 20 24.33 -47.72 -20.86
CA ASN A 20 24.67 -46.33 -20.55
C ASN A 20 25.03 -45.53 -21.81
N GLU A 21 25.73 -46.15 -22.77
CA GLU A 21 26.01 -45.54 -24.06
C GLU A 21 24.72 -45.33 -24.87
N GLY A 22 23.78 -46.28 -24.82
CA GLY A 22 22.45 -46.15 -25.39
C GLY A 22 21.67 -44.97 -24.82
N ILE A 23 21.60 -44.84 -23.50
CA ILE A 23 20.95 -43.71 -22.82
C ILE A 23 21.61 -42.37 -23.20
N LYS A 24 22.93 -42.29 -23.23
CA LYS A 24 23.65 -41.08 -23.67
C LYS A 24 23.32 -40.70 -25.12
N LYS A 25 23.18 -41.68 -26.02
CA LYS A 25 22.79 -41.44 -27.42
C LYS A 25 21.33 -41.01 -27.54
N VAL A 26 20.44 -41.51 -26.68
CA VAL A 26 19.04 -41.07 -26.61
C VAL A 26 19.00 -39.61 -26.15
N ASP A 27 19.66 -39.26 -25.05
CA ASP A 27 19.72 -37.90 -24.50
C ASP A 27 20.30 -36.90 -25.52
N THR A 28 21.41 -37.27 -26.17
CA THR A 28 22.01 -36.46 -27.25
C THR A 28 21.03 -36.27 -28.42
N SER A 29 20.25 -37.30 -28.75
CA SER A 29 19.26 -37.22 -29.83
C SER A 29 18.07 -36.35 -29.46
N LEU A 30 17.60 -36.40 -28.21
CA LEU A 30 16.50 -35.57 -27.70
C LEU A 30 16.90 -34.09 -27.69
N ASN A 31 18.07 -33.76 -27.14
CA ASN A 31 18.60 -32.39 -27.14
C ASN A 31 18.75 -31.85 -28.57
N LYS A 32 19.16 -32.70 -29.52
CA LYS A 32 19.22 -32.32 -30.94
C LYS A 32 17.84 -32.07 -31.53
N VAL A 33 16.84 -32.91 -31.22
CA VAL A 33 15.46 -32.73 -31.69
C VAL A 33 14.84 -31.45 -31.15
N GLU A 34 15.10 -31.09 -29.89
CA GLU A 34 14.62 -29.83 -29.29
C GLU A 34 15.27 -28.61 -29.98
N ALA A 35 16.58 -28.66 -30.24
CA ALA A 35 17.29 -27.61 -30.96
C ALA A 35 16.80 -27.48 -32.41
N ASP A 36 16.64 -28.60 -33.12
CA ASP A 36 16.14 -28.64 -34.50
C ASP A 36 14.68 -28.11 -34.56
N SER A 37 13.84 -28.45 -33.58
CA SER A 37 12.44 -27.98 -33.48
C SER A 37 12.37 -26.48 -33.20
N SER A 38 13.21 -25.99 -32.29
CA SER A 38 13.31 -24.55 -31.99
C SER A 38 13.79 -23.76 -33.22
N SER A 39 14.77 -24.30 -33.96
CA SER A 39 15.23 -23.72 -35.22
C SER A 39 14.15 -23.73 -36.30
N ALA A 40 13.38 -24.82 -36.41
CA ALA A 40 12.28 -24.93 -37.35
C ALA A 40 11.16 -23.91 -37.05
N LEU A 41 10.79 -23.74 -35.77
CA LEU A 41 9.82 -22.73 -35.35
C LEU A 41 10.29 -21.31 -35.70
N ALA A 42 11.55 -20.97 -35.41
CA ALA A 42 12.11 -19.66 -35.74
C ALA A 42 12.11 -19.38 -37.26
N LYS A 43 12.38 -20.40 -38.09
CA LYS A 43 12.29 -20.29 -39.55
C LYS A 43 10.85 -20.15 -40.03
N ALA A 44 9.89 -20.84 -39.40
CA ALA A 44 8.48 -20.72 -39.72
C ALA A 44 7.95 -19.31 -39.42
N VAL A 45 8.25 -18.77 -38.23
CA VAL A 45 7.88 -17.39 -37.83
C VAL A 45 8.50 -16.36 -38.79
N THR A 46 9.79 -16.52 -39.13
CA THR A 46 10.44 -15.65 -40.13
C THR A 46 9.74 -15.72 -41.48
N SER A 47 9.36 -16.92 -41.94
CA SER A 47 8.68 -17.11 -43.23
C SER A 47 7.26 -16.52 -43.23
N GLU A 48 6.54 -16.62 -42.13
CA GLU A 48 5.20 -16.01 -41.95
C GLU A 48 5.28 -14.47 -42.01
N ASN A 49 6.28 -13.88 -41.35
CA ASN A 49 6.51 -12.44 -41.39
C ASN A 49 6.85 -11.97 -42.81
N VAL A 50 7.78 -12.66 -43.50
CA VAL A 50 8.14 -12.35 -44.89
C VAL A 50 6.95 -12.52 -45.83
N SER A 51 6.12 -13.55 -45.63
CA SER A 51 4.92 -13.76 -46.44
C SER A 51 3.89 -12.64 -46.23
N THR A 52 3.70 -12.20 -44.98
CA THR A 52 2.80 -11.10 -44.64
C THR A 52 3.28 -9.77 -45.23
N GLU A 53 4.58 -9.50 -45.15
CA GLU A 53 5.21 -8.33 -45.76
C GLU A 53 5.09 -8.38 -47.30
N ALA A 54 5.37 -9.52 -47.92
CA ALA A 54 5.22 -9.70 -49.37
C ALA A 54 3.78 -9.49 -49.83
N LYS A 55 2.78 -9.96 -49.06
CA LYS A 55 1.36 -9.73 -49.33
C LYS A 55 1.00 -8.24 -49.25
N SER A 56 1.55 -7.53 -48.27
CA SER A 56 1.38 -6.09 -48.12
C SER A 56 1.99 -5.32 -49.30
N ILE A 57 3.24 -5.65 -49.66
CA ILE A 57 3.95 -5.05 -50.81
C ILE A 57 3.19 -5.34 -52.11
N ALA A 58 2.70 -6.57 -52.32
CA ALA A 58 1.91 -6.92 -53.48
C ALA A 58 0.61 -6.10 -53.56
N LYS A 59 -0.08 -5.88 -52.43
CA LYS A 59 -1.28 -5.04 -52.37
C LYS A 59 -0.98 -3.57 -52.70
N ILE A 60 0.14 -3.06 -52.20
CA ILE A 60 0.62 -1.71 -52.54
C ILE A 60 0.95 -1.61 -54.03
N ALA A 61 1.60 -2.62 -54.60
CA ALA A 61 1.94 -2.66 -56.02
C ALA A 61 0.69 -2.76 -56.92
N GLU A 62 -0.30 -3.57 -56.54
CA GLU A 62 -1.61 -3.67 -57.20
C GLU A 62 -2.30 -2.31 -57.21
N ASN A 63 -2.47 -1.67 -56.04
CA ASN A 63 -3.07 -0.35 -55.94
C ASN A 63 -2.32 0.71 -56.78
N LYS A 64 -0.99 0.62 -56.86
CA LYS A 64 -0.18 1.54 -57.67
C LYS A 64 -0.33 1.27 -59.16
N ALA A 65 -0.42 0.00 -59.57
CA ALA A 65 -0.65 -0.37 -60.95
C ALA A 65 -2.05 0.08 -61.41
N ASP A 66 -3.08 -0.12 -60.59
CA ASP A 66 -4.44 0.35 -60.84
C ASP A 66 -4.47 1.88 -60.98
N SER A 67 -3.81 2.59 -60.06
CA SER A 67 -3.70 4.06 -60.12
C SER A 67 -2.97 4.54 -61.38
N VAL A 68 -1.87 3.89 -61.79
CA VAL A 68 -1.16 4.23 -63.02
C VAL A 68 -2.00 3.92 -64.26
N GLN A 69 -2.75 2.82 -64.26
CA GLN A 69 -3.66 2.47 -65.36
C GLN A 69 -4.80 3.49 -65.48
N GLU A 70 -5.36 3.94 -64.35
CA GLU A 70 -6.34 5.02 -64.33
C GLU A 70 -5.74 6.33 -64.87
N GLN A 71 -4.56 6.73 -64.39
CA GLN A 71 -3.86 7.92 -64.89
C GLN A 71 -3.57 7.82 -66.40
N PHE A 72 -3.13 6.66 -66.88
CA PHE A 72 -2.84 6.44 -68.29
C PHE A 72 -4.11 6.44 -69.15
N ASN A 73 -5.20 5.84 -68.67
CA ASN A 73 -6.51 5.88 -69.33
C ASN A 73 -7.04 7.32 -69.46
N GLN A 74 -6.68 8.20 -68.51
CA GLN A 74 -7.03 9.63 -68.55
C GLN A 74 -6.11 10.44 -69.49
N VAL A 75 -4.83 10.05 -69.65
CA VAL A 75 -3.88 10.72 -70.56
C VAL A 75 -4.18 10.42 -72.04
N VAL A 76 -4.82 9.30 -72.35
CA VAL A 76 -5.13 8.87 -73.73
C VAL A 76 -6.39 9.53 -74.31
N ILE A 77 -7.20 10.24 -73.51
CA ILE A 77 -8.44 10.89 -73.97
C ILE A 77 -8.29 12.42 -73.86
N GLU A 78 -7.82 13.00 -74.95
CA GLU A 78 -7.90 14.42 -75.37
C GLU A 78 -7.44 15.50 -74.36
N GLY A 79 -6.28 16.09 -74.66
CA GLY A 79 -5.67 17.19 -73.91
C GLY A 79 -6.50 18.48 -73.88
N ASP A 80 -7.32 18.60 -72.84
CA ASP A 80 -7.93 19.82 -72.33
C ASP A 80 -7.67 19.87 -70.82
N SER A 81 -7.23 21.03 -70.30
CA SER A 81 -6.98 21.32 -68.88
C SER A 81 -8.21 21.12 -67.97
N SER A 82 -9.35 20.69 -68.51
CA SER A 82 -10.57 20.31 -67.77
C SER A 82 -10.39 19.08 -66.86
N VAL A 83 -9.51 18.13 -67.19
CA VAL A 83 -9.22 16.96 -66.33
C VAL A 83 -8.38 17.33 -65.10
N GLU A 84 -7.41 18.23 -65.24
CA GLU A 84 -6.62 18.75 -64.10
C GLU A 84 -7.53 19.56 -63.16
N ALA A 85 -8.46 20.35 -63.71
CA ALA A 85 -9.48 21.04 -62.92
C ALA A 85 -10.52 20.08 -62.31
N ALA A 86 -10.79 18.92 -62.92
CA ALA A 86 -11.63 17.87 -62.34
C ALA A 86 -10.90 17.11 -61.22
N GLN A 87 -9.60 16.88 -61.34
CA GLN A 87 -8.77 16.32 -60.27
C GLN A 87 -8.62 17.30 -59.11
N MET A 88 -8.39 18.58 -59.40
CA MET A 88 -8.29 19.63 -58.36
C MET A 88 -9.62 19.83 -57.61
N ARG A 89 -10.75 19.33 -58.12
CA ARG A 89 -12.04 19.36 -57.44
C ARG A 89 -12.20 18.27 -56.37
N VAL A 90 -11.39 17.22 -56.40
CA VAL A 90 -11.46 16.16 -55.40
C VAL A 90 -10.54 16.53 -54.24
N ASP A 91 -11.07 16.57 -53.02
CA ASP A 91 -10.27 16.82 -51.82
C ASP A 91 -9.51 15.57 -51.38
N THR A 92 -8.72 15.69 -50.30
CA THR A 92 -7.91 14.59 -49.77
C THR A 92 -8.71 13.44 -49.17
N GLU A 93 -10.01 13.63 -48.92
CA GLU A 93 -10.94 12.60 -48.44
C GLU A 93 -11.65 11.89 -49.60
N GLY A 94 -11.36 12.28 -50.85
CA GLY A 94 -11.98 11.73 -52.04
C GLY A 94 -13.34 12.35 -52.38
N VAL A 95 -13.72 13.46 -51.73
CA VAL A 95 -14.99 14.15 -51.99
C VAL A 95 -14.82 15.10 -53.18
N ALA A 96 -15.64 14.92 -54.21
CA ALA A 96 -15.63 15.79 -55.40
C ALA A 96 -16.47 17.06 -55.15
N HIS A 97 -15.83 18.21 -55.30
CA HIS A 97 -16.46 19.53 -55.16
C HIS A 97 -16.93 20.08 -56.52
N PRO A 98 -17.99 20.91 -56.56
CA PRO A 98 -18.55 21.43 -57.81
C PRO A 98 -17.54 22.23 -58.66
N THR A 99 -16.62 22.93 -57.99
CA THR A 99 -15.54 23.73 -58.61
C THR A 99 -14.25 23.61 -57.81
N ALA A 100 -13.09 23.82 -58.43
CA ALA A 100 -11.80 23.80 -57.73
C ALA A 100 -11.75 24.87 -56.63
N LYS A 101 -12.40 26.02 -56.85
CA LYS A 101 -12.56 27.05 -55.82
C LYS A 101 -13.36 26.55 -54.62
N ALA A 102 -14.47 25.85 -54.85
CA ALA A 102 -15.29 25.31 -53.76
C ALA A 102 -14.50 24.31 -52.90
N ARG A 103 -13.64 23.49 -53.52
CA ARG A 103 -12.70 22.64 -52.79
C ARG A 103 -11.72 23.47 -51.97
N VAL A 104 -11.05 24.46 -52.57
CA VAL A 104 -10.07 25.30 -51.87
C VAL A 104 -10.72 26.05 -50.70
N ASP A 105 -11.92 26.59 -50.87
CA ASP A 105 -12.66 27.25 -49.79
C ASP A 105 -13.02 26.25 -48.66
N SER A 106 -13.44 25.04 -49.02
CA SER A 106 -13.73 23.96 -48.06
C SER A 106 -12.50 23.52 -47.29
N ASP A 107 -11.39 23.24 -48.00
CA ASP A 107 -10.11 22.86 -47.40
C ASP A 107 -9.57 23.98 -46.52
N TYR A 108 -9.66 25.24 -46.96
CA TYR A 108 -9.25 26.41 -46.19
C TYR A 108 -10.10 26.59 -44.93
N ASN A 109 -11.42 26.42 -45.00
CA ASN A 109 -12.29 26.50 -43.83
C ASN A 109 -12.06 25.32 -42.87
N LYS A 110 -11.82 24.10 -43.36
CA LYS A 110 -11.42 22.95 -42.53
C LYS A 110 -10.06 23.19 -41.87
N VAL A 111 -9.09 23.76 -42.59
CA VAL A 111 -7.78 24.12 -42.04
C VAL A 111 -7.93 25.22 -41.01
N ASN A 112 -8.74 26.25 -41.26
CA ASN A 112 -9.01 27.30 -40.28
C ASN A 112 -9.75 26.77 -39.06
N LEU A 113 -10.74 25.88 -39.21
CA LEU A 113 -11.39 25.19 -38.09
C LEU A 113 -10.39 24.32 -37.32
N HIS A 114 -9.53 23.56 -37.98
CA HIS A 114 -8.47 22.80 -37.31
C HIS A 114 -7.40 23.69 -36.71
N LEU A 115 -7.13 24.87 -37.27
CA LEU A 115 -6.22 25.86 -36.71
C LEU A 115 -6.85 26.60 -35.54
N GLU A 116 -8.16 26.84 -35.55
CA GLU A 116 -8.94 27.35 -34.41
C GLU A 116 -9.08 26.27 -33.34
N GLU A 117 -9.30 25.00 -33.68
CA GLU A 117 -9.29 23.88 -32.74
C GLU A 117 -7.89 23.62 -32.19
N LYS A 118 -6.83 23.75 -33.02
CA LYS A 118 -5.44 23.68 -32.56
C LYS A 118 -5.00 24.93 -31.82
N ALA A 119 -5.51 26.10 -32.16
CA ALA A 119 -5.30 27.33 -31.40
C ALA A 119 -6.06 27.27 -30.08
N ASN A 120 -7.25 26.66 -30.04
CA ASN A 120 -8.00 26.37 -28.82
C ASN A 120 -7.37 25.21 -28.03
N GLN A 121 -6.72 24.23 -28.67
CA GLN A 121 -5.95 23.17 -27.99
C GLN A 121 -4.57 23.67 -27.53
N SER A 122 -3.96 24.62 -28.25
CA SER A 122 -2.74 25.34 -27.85
C SER A 122 -3.06 26.36 -26.78
N GLU A 123 -4.21 27.05 -26.85
CA GLU A 123 -4.73 27.88 -25.77
C GLU A 123 -5.09 26.98 -24.60
N VAL A 124 -5.67 25.79 -24.75
CA VAL A 124 -5.87 24.86 -23.63
C VAL A 124 -4.56 24.26 -23.10
N GLN A 125 -3.51 24.07 -23.93
CA GLN A 125 -2.18 23.64 -23.48
C GLN A 125 -1.35 24.76 -22.84
N ASP A 126 -1.50 26.00 -23.29
CA ASP A 126 -0.88 27.18 -22.71
C ASP A 126 -1.70 27.73 -21.52
N ILE A 127 -3.01 27.46 -21.43
CA ILE A 127 -3.88 27.72 -20.27
C ILE A 127 -3.72 26.64 -19.18
N LEU A 128 -3.23 25.43 -19.51
CA LEU A 128 -2.94 24.40 -18.50
C LEU A 128 -1.51 24.46 -17.93
N ILE A 129 -0.66 25.36 -18.44
CA ILE A 129 0.75 25.50 -18.01
C ILE A 129 1.15 26.96 -17.70
N SER A 130 0.35 27.98 -18.05
CA SER A 130 0.52 29.32 -17.49
C SER A 130 -0.13 29.42 -16.10
N ASP A 131 0.72 29.40 -15.08
CA ASP A 131 0.47 29.87 -13.71
C ASP A 131 -0.57 29.11 -12.83
N LEU A 132 -0.34 27.81 -12.61
CA LEU A 132 -1.00 27.05 -11.55
C LEU A 132 -0.60 27.56 -10.15
N ASN A 133 -1.52 28.28 -9.53
CA ASN A 133 -1.31 28.89 -8.23
C ASN A 133 -1.27 27.84 -7.10
N LEU A 134 -0.19 27.84 -6.34
CA LEU A 134 0.11 26.95 -5.24
C LEU A 134 -0.56 27.41 -3.93
N VAL A 135 -1.28 28.53 -3.90
CA VAL A 135 -2.03 29.01 -2.73
C VAL A 135 -3.54 28.82 -2.95
N ARG A 136 -4.22 28.17 -1.99
CA ARG A 136 -5.70 28.07 -1.98
C ARG A 136 -6.33 29.40 -1.56
N ASN A 137 -7.51 29.73 -2.11
CA ASN A 137 -8.24 30.96 -1.80
C ASN A 137 -7.39 32.23 -2.00
N SER A 138 -6.59 32.26 -3.06
CA SER A 138 -5.68 33.36 -3.42
C SER A 138 -6.39 34.62 -3.94
N ASP A 139 -7.67 34.49 -4.26
CA ASP A 139 -8.64 35.57 -4.48
C ASP A 139 -9.16 36.18 -3.17
N PHE A 140 -8.84 35.55 -2.03
CA PHE A 140 -9.18 35.94 -0.67
C PHE A 140 -10.69 36.12 -0.44
N GLU A 141 -11.51 35.31 -1.12
CA GLU A 141 -12.93 35.21 -0.77
C GLU A 141 -13.17 34.59 0.61
N ALA A 142 -12.33 33.62 0.95
CA ALA A 142 -12.20 33.03 2.26
C ALA A 142 -10.74 33.13 2.73
N LEU A 143 -10.50 32.90 4.01
CA LEU A 143 -9.13 32.83 4.53
C LEU A 143 -8.37 31.69 3.84
N PRO A 144 -7.18 31.97 3.27
CA PRO A 144 -6.27 30.92 2.84
C PRO A 144 -5.67 30.22 4.07
N THR A 145 -5.07 29.05 3.88
CA THR A 145 -4.41 28.34 4.97
C THR A 145 -3.16 29.10 5.40
N ILE A 146 -3.22 29.74 6.56
CA ILE A 146 -2.13 30.53 7.12
C ILE A 146 -1.67 29.91 8.45
N TYR A 147 -0.36 29.78 8.61
CA TYR A 147 0.26 29.41 9.87
C TYR A 147 1.08 30.59 10.41
N SER A 148 0.62 31.20 11.50
CA SER A 148 1.37 32.27 12.16
C SER A 148 2.20 31.71 13.31
N ARG A 149 3.49 32.06 13.36
CA ARG A 149 4.37 31.73 14.50
C ARG A 149 4.39 32.81 15.57
N SER A 150 3.66 33.90 15.34
CA SER A 150 3.60 35.05 16.23
C SER A 150 2.19 35.59 16.36
N SER A 151 1.82 36.01 17.57
CA SER A 151 0.53 36.64 17.86
C SER A 151 0.44 38.09 17.40
N VAL A 152 1.52 38.67 16.85
CA VAL A 152 1.52 40.06 16.36
C VAL A 152 0.72 40.23 15.08
N TYR A 153 0.52 39.14 14.32
CA TYR A 153 -0.20 39.16 13.05
C TYR A 153 -1.68 38.87 13.24
N SER A 154 -2.52 39.62 12.53
CA SER A 154 -3.95 39.34 12.37
C SER A 154 -4.33 39.37 10.89
N PHE A 155 -5.34 38.56 10.54
CA PHE A 155 -5.74 38.30 9.16
C PHE A 155 -7.25 38.43 9.01
N LEU A 156 -7.69 39.15 7.99
CA LEU A 156 -9.10 39.28 7.64
C LEU A 156 -9.27 39.15 6.12
N ALA A 157 -9.88 38.06 5.67
CA ALA A 157 -10.23 37.85 4.25
C ALA A 157 -11.58 38.47 3.90
N GLY A 158 -11.91 38.49 2.61
CA GLY A 158 -13.20 38.97 2.11
C GLY A 158 -13.37 40.49 2.14
N VAL A 159 -12.28 41.26 2.28
CA VAL A 159 -12.35 42.72 2.36
C VAL A 159 -12.65 43.31 1.00
N THR A 160 -13.65 44.20 0.93
CA THR A 160 -14.14 44.81 -0.31
C THR A 160 -13.59 46.21 -0.58
N ALA A 161 -12.86 46.82 0.37
CA ALA A 161 -12.21 48.12 0.20
C ALA A 161 -10.94 48.24 1.08
N PRO A 162 -9.77 48.60 0.50
CA PRO A 162 -9.51 48.73 -0.93
C PRO A 162 -9.62 47.35 -1.63
N GLN A 163 -10.04 47.36 -2.90
CA GLN A 163 -10.13 46.18 -3.76
C GLN A 163 -9.35 46.40 -5.05
N LYS A 164 -8.83 45.31 -5.64
CA LYS A 164 -8.15 45.35 -6.95
C LYS A 164 -9.06 44.71 -7.99
N ASP A 165 -9.44 45.49 -9.01
CA ASP A 165 -10.23 45.05 -10.16
C ASP A 165 -11.51 44.25 -9.79
N GLY A 166 -12.21 44.68 -8.75
CA GLY A 166 -13.43 44.03 -8.24
C GLY A 166 -13.20 42.76 -7.42
N GLY A 167 -11.95 42.33 -7.22
CA GLY A 167 -11.60 41.20 -6.37
C GLY A 167 -11.48 41.57 -4.89
N LYS A 168 -11.76 40.60 -4.00
CA LYS A 168 -11.60 40.80 -2.56
C LYS A 168 -10.11 40.83 -2.17
N SER A 169 -9.85 41.33 -0.96
CA SER A 169 -8.51 41.46 -0.41
C SER A 169 -8.38 40.77 0.94
N LEU A 170 -7.16 40.34 1.25
CA LEU A 170 -6.73 39.91 2.57
C LEU A 170 -6.07 41.10 3.28
N LYS A 171 -6.67 41.57 4.37
CA LYS A 171 -6.03 42.53 5.27
C LYS A 171 -5.08 41.78 6.22
N ILE A 172 -3.84 42.24 6.28
CA ILE A 172 -2.80 41.70 7.17
C ILE A 172 -2.26 42.85 8.01
N GLU A 173 -2.34 42.70 9.33
CA GLU A 173 -1.88 43.72 10.28
C GLU A 173 -0.87 43.14 11.26
N ALA A 174 0.28 43.79 11.38
CA ALA A 174 1.22 43.63 12.47
C ALA A 174 1.27 44.94 13.27
N LEU A 175 0.71 44.92 14.48
CA LEU A 175 0.65 46.09 15.38
C LEU A 175 1.61 45.91 16.56
N ASN A 176 2.15 47.02 17.07
CA ASN A 176 3.09 47.04 18.19
C ASN A 176 4.31 46.11 17.98
N TYR A 177 4.72 45.98 16.72
CA TYR A 177 5.88 45.21 16.32
C TYR A 177 7.06 46.16 16.11
N GLU A 178 8.05 46.08 16.99
CA GLU A 178 9.32 46.82 16.86
C GLU A 178 10.19 46.22 15.75
N ASP A 179 11.14 47.00 15.25
CA ASP A 179 12.12 46.54 14.26
C ASP A 179 12.85 45.29 14.80
N SER A 180 12.55 44.12 14.22
CA SER A 180 13.01 42.84 14.72
C SER A 180 13.60 42.00 13.59
N THR A 181 14.78 41.44 13.85
CA THR A 181 15.45 40.47 12.99
C THR A 181 15.09 39.03 13.33
N ASP A 182 14.10 38.82 14.22
CA ASP A 182 13.68 37.49 14.64
C ASP A 182 12.93 36.77 13.52
N VAL A 183 13.58 35.76 12.96
CA VAL A 183 13.07 34.90 11.89
C VAL A 183 11.90 34.01 12.32
N ASN A 184 11.49 34.04 13.59
CA ASN A 184 10.31 33.34 14.09
C ASN A 184 9.09 34.26 14.27
N LYS A 185 9.23 35.57 14.04
CA LYS A 185 8.12 36.54 14.00
C LYS A 185 7.58 36.71 12.59
N ASP A 186 7.16 35.61 12.00
CA ASP A 186 6.58 35.55 10.66
C ASP A 186 5.28 34.74 10.64
N PHE A 187 4.65 34.74 9.48
CA PHE A 187 3.56 33.84 9.16
C PHE A 187 3.83 33.18 7.81
N ALA A 188 3.26 32.01 7.57
CA ALA A 188 3.36 31.31 6.30
C ALA A 188 2.00 31.17 5.64
N PHE A 189 1.95 31.37 4.33
CA PHE A 189 0.94 30.71 3.52
C PHE A 189 1.36 29.26 3.33
N ILE A 190 0.43 28.34 3.59
CA ILE A 190 0.64 26.91 3.34
C ILE A 190 0.28 26.63 1.89
N LEU A 191 1.28 26.20 1.13
CA LEU A 191 1.13 25.83 -0.26
C LEU A 191 0.36 24.51 -0.39
N THR A 192 -0.26 24.32 -1.54
CA THR A 192 -1.02 23.11 -1.90
C THR A 192 -0.13 21.91 -2.17
N GLU A 193 1.13 22.14 -2.49
CA GLU A 193 2.12 21.13 -2.77
C GLU A 193 3.42 21.48 -2.02
N LYS A 194 4.14 20.44 -1.58
CA LYS A 194 5.45 20.61 -0.99
C LYS A 194 6.48 20.91 -2.08
N MET A 195 7.23 21.98 -1.90
CA MET A 195 8.34 22.31 -2.78
C MET A 195 9.57 21.50 -2.36
N MET A 196 10.42 21.16 -3.32
CA MET A 196 11.59 20.30 -3.18
C MET A 196 12.89 21.07 -3.45
N PRO A 197 14.02 20.65 -2.84
CA PRO A 197 15.32 21.23 -3.17
C PRO A 197 15.59 21.08 -4.68
N ARG A 198 15.98 22.18 -5.34
CA ARG A 198 16.18 22.34 -6.82
C ARG A 198 14.99 22.89 -7.61
N GLU A 199 13.82 23.05 -7.00
CA GLU A 199 12.73 23.77 -7.66
C GLU A 199 12.96 25.29 -7.58
N LYS A 200 12.26 26.05 -8.41
CA LYS A 200 12.23 27.51 -8.38
C LYS A 200 10.77 27.93 -8.26
N VAL A 201 10.47 28.96 -7.49
CA VAL A 201 9.08 29.39 -7.25
C VAL A 201 8.92 30.85 -7.62
N LYS A 202 7.99 31.17 -8.52
CA LYS A 202 7.59 32.55 -8.81
C LYS A 202 6.47 32.93 -7.86
N VAL A 203 6.59 34.08 -7.21
CA VAL A 203 5.57 34.64 -6.34
C VAL A 203 5.19 36.01 -6.89
N SER A 204 3.89 36.22 -7.16
CA SER A 204 3.36 37.51 -7.54
C SER A 204 2.09 37.85 -6.76
N PHE A 205 1.91 39.12 -6.41
CA PHE A 205 0.70 39.59 -5.75
C PHE A 205 0.56 41.10 -5.87
N TRP A 206 -0.67 41.58 -5.78
CA TRP A 206 -0.95 43.00 -5.61
C TRP A 206 -0.99 43.35 -4.13
N VAL A 207 -0.36 44.46 -3.76
CA VAL A 207 -0.33 44.95 -2.37
C VAL A 207 -0.72 46.43 -2.32
N TYR A 208 -1.54 46.78 -1.33
CA TYR A 208 -1.90 48.14 -0.97
C TYR A 208 -1.37 48.43 0.44
N PRO A 209 -0.15 48.97 0.57
CA PRO A 209 0.42 49.27 1.88
C PRO A 209 -0.14 50.58 2.44
N LEU A 210 -0.36 50.64 3.75
CA LEU A 210 -0.76 51.89 4.44
C LEU A 210 0.44 52.77 4.83
N THR A 211 1.66 52.28 4.63
CA THR A 211 2.90 53.02 4.90
C THR A 211 3.87 52.83 3.75
N SER A 212 4.47 53.92 3.28
CA SER A 212 5.27 53.92 2.05
C SER A 212 6.61 53.21 2.25
N ASN A 213 7.04 52.49 1.21
CA ASN A 213 8.39 51.97 1.02
C ASN A 213 8.90 51.09 2.17
N LYS A 214 7.99 50.37 2.83
CA LYS A 214 8.36 49.33 3.81
C LYS A 214 8.85 48.08 3.08
N THR A 215 9.88 47.45 3.65
CA THR A 215 10.45 46.20 3.14
C THR A 215 10.02 45.04 4.02
N ILE A 216 9.49 44.00 3.38
CA ILE A 216 9.18 42.72 4.03
C ILE A 216 10.15 41.64 3.54
N ASN A 217 10.27 40.55 4.27
CA ASN A 217 11.07 39.39 3.87
C ASN A 217 10.14 38.25 3.46
N ILE A 218 10.40 37.66 2.29
CA ILE A 218 9.64 36.51 1.78
C ILE A 218 10.61 35.34 1.54
N ARG A 219 10.20 34.12 1.89
CA ARG A 219 11.00 32.90 1.67
C ARG A 219 10.16 31.64 1.65
N MET A 220 10.72 30.57 1.10
CA MET A 220 10.30 29.22 1.49
C MET A 220 10.96 28.83 2.80
N ALA A 221 10.36 27.89 3.55
CA ALA A 221 11.03 27.32 4.70
C ALA A 221 12.38 26.72 4.30
N TYR A 222 13.36 26.80 5.20
CA TYR A 222 14.72 26.27 4.97
C TYR A 222 15.49 26.95 3.82
N THR A 223 15.01 28.08 3.28
CA THR A 223 15.78 28.94 2.37
C THR A 223 16.11 30.29 3.02
N PRO A 224 17.12 31.02 2.50
CA PRO A 224 17.32 32.43 2.81
C PRO A 224 16.10 33.28 2.44
N SER A 225 15.97 34.44 3.08
CA SER A 225 14.92 35.42 2.78
C SER A 225 15.29 36.40 1.69
N VAL A 226 14.32 36.71 0.84
CA VAL A 226 14.39 37.75 -0.18
C VAL A 226 13.67 39.01 0.34
N PRO A 227 14.37 40.16 0.46
CA PRO A 227 13.74 41.41 0.86
C PRO A 227 12.92 41.99 -0.31
N VAL A 228 11.70 42.45 -0.02
CA VAL A 228 10.74 42.97 -0.99
C VAL A 228 10.22 44.32 -0.54
N ASN A 229 10.42 45.35 -1.36
CA ASN A 229 9.87 46.68 -1.13
C ASN A 229 8.41 46.74 -1.62
N LEU A 230 7.50 47.17 -0.75
CA LEU A 230 6.06 47.22 -1.04
C LEU A 230 5.61 48.45 -1.85
N GLY A 231 6.51 49.40 -2.11
CA GLY A 231 6.22 50.62 -2.87
C GLY A 231 5.46 51.69 -2.09
N PRO A 232 4.95 52.73 -2.78
CA PRO A 232 4.27 53.85 -2.13
C PRO A 232 2.97 53.46 -1.42
N ALA A 233 2.65 54.17 -0.34
CA ALA A 233 1.41 53.98 0.41
C ALA A 233 0.18 54.36 -0.39
N ASN A 234 -0.96 53.80 0.03
CA ASN A 234 -2.29 54.17 -0.43
C ASN A 234 -2.55 53.98 -1.93
N GLN A 235 -1.83 53.03 -2.55
CA GLN A 235 -2.04 52.60 -3.93
C GLN A 235 -1.70 51.12 -4.09
N TRP A 236 -2.24 50.50 -5.15
CA TRP A 236 -1.93 49.12 -5.49
C TRP A 236 -0.58 49.03 -6.21
N ASN A 237 0.35 48.26 -5.65
CA ASN A 237 1.65 47.96 -6.23
C ASN A 237 1.70 46.46 -6.57
N LEU A 238 2.27 46.12 -7.74
CA LEU A 238 2.51 44.72 -8.12
C LEU A 238 3.88 44.29 -7.59
N ILE A 239 3.91 43.15 -6.91
CA ILE A 239 5.14 42.47 -6.49
C ILE A 239 5.30 41.22 -7.33
N GLU A 240 6.51 41.01 -7.85
CA GLU A 240 6.94 39.78 -8.51
C GLU A 240 8.34 39.41 -8.04
N ILE A 241 8.53 38.20 -7.53
CA ILE A 241 9.83 37.67 -7.12
C ILE A 241 9.98 36.20 -7.53
N ASP A 242 11.22 35.79 -7.77
CA ASP A 242 11.59 34.40 -7.96
C ASP A 242 12.39 33.91 -6.75
N LEU A 243 12.01 32.75 -6.22
CA LEU A 243 12.67 32.08 -5.10
C LEU A 243 13.41 30.85 -5.63
N ASP A 244 14.74 30.86 -5.53
CA ASP A 244 15.57 29.69 -5.84
C ASP A 244 15.66 28.76 -4.62
N LEU A 245 15.16 27.53 -4.76
CA LEU A 245 15.12 26.55 -3.67
C LEU A 245 16.32 25.60 -3.67
N ALA A 246 17.38 25.90 -4.45
CA ALA A 246 18.61 25.09 -4.46
C ALA A 246 19.29 24.98 -3.08
N THR A 247 19.08 25.97 -2.21
CA THR A 247 19.65 26.02 -0.85
C THR A 247 18.78 25.32 0.20
N MET A 248 17.60 24.84 -0.19
CA MET A 248 16.63 24.27 0.75
C MET A 248 17.14 22.92 1.29
N THR A 249 17.24 22.78 2.61
CA THR A 249 17.80 21.56 3.25
C THR A 249 16.83 20.38 3.24
N GLN A 250 15.53 20.65 3.17
CA GLN A 250 14.47 19.65 3.07
C GLN A 250 13.23 20.26 2.42
N GLY A 251 12.38 19.44 1.81
CA GLY A 251 11.14 19.93 1.21
C GLY A 251 10.21 20.62 2.21
N SER A 252 9.47 21.62 1.75
CA SER A 252 8.49 22.36 2.56
C SER A 252 7.37 22.96 1.73
N ASP A 253 6.18 23.02 2.32
CA ASP A 253 4.98 23.70 1.84
C ASP A 253 4.76 25.06 2.52
N TYR A 254 5.65 25.50 3.41
CA TYR A 254 5.52 26.79 4.13
C TYR A 254 6.25 27.91 3.37
N MET A 255 5.50 28.90 2.88
CA MET A 255 6.03 30.14 2.31
C MET A 255 5.85 31.29 3.32
N TYR A 256 6.95 31.70 3.95
CA TYR A 256 6.98 32.69 5.04
C TYR A 256 7.05 34.14 4.55
N PHE A 257 6.33 35.00 5.26
CA PHE A 257 6.30 36.46 5.14
C PHE A 257 6.62 37.07 6.51
N ASN A 258 7.60 37.97 6.56
CA ASN A 258 7.98 38.71 7.77
C ASN A 258 7.97 40.21 7.49
N PHE A 259 7.18 40.98 8.25
CA PHE A 259 7.07 42.43 8.06
C PHE A 259 8.25 43.21 8.65
N ASN A 260 9.08 42.57 9.48
CA ASN A 260 10.20 43.13 10.25
C ASN A 260 9.87 44.27 11.21
N SER A 261 8.71 44.93 11.07
CA SER A 261 8.24 46.07 11.87
C SER A 261 6.71 46.21 11.76
N SER A 262 6.12 47.10 12.55
CA SER A 262 4.69 47.40 12.48
C SER A 262 4.28 47.86 11.08
N LEU A 263 3.28 47.18 10.50
CA LEU A 263 2.83 47.41 9.14
C LEU A 263 1.41 46.85 8.95
N SER A 264 0.62 47.55 8.15
CA SER A 264 -0.70 47.11 7.71
C SER A 264 -0.79 47.18 6.20
N ILE A 265 -1.22 46.09 5.58
CA ILE A 265 -1.38 45.97 4.13
C ILE A 265 -2.71 45.32 3.77
N TYR A 266 -3.17 45.58 2.54
CA TYR A 266 -4.14 44.73 1.87
C TYR A 266 -3.43 44.00 0.73
N MET A 267 -3.63 42.69 0.63
CA MET A 267 -3.08 41.85 -0.43
C MET A 267 -4.22 41.34 -1.31
N SER A 268 -3.99 41.27 -2.62
CA SER A 268 -4.94 40.68 -3.58
C SER A 268 -4.21 39.86 -4.64
N ARG A 269 -4.86 38.80 -5.13
CA ARG A 269 -4.38 37.92 -6.21
C ARG A 269 -2.98 37.35 -5.94
N LEU A 270 -2.79 36.70 -4.80
CA LEU A 270 -1.52 36.04 -4.50
C LEU A 270 -1.35 34.82 -5.39
N ASN A 271 -0.46 34.91 -6.36
CA ASN A 271 -0.09 33.83 -7.25
C ASN A 271 1.29 33.28 -6.89
N VAL A 272 1.37 31.98 -6.66
CA VAL A 272 2.62 31.28 -6.34
C VAL A 272 2.73 30.12 -7.30
N THR A 273 3.74 30.06 -8.14
CA THR A 273 3.84 29.03 -9.19
C THR A 273 5.23 28.43 -9.18
N ASN A 274 5.34 27.15 -9.51
CA ASN A 274 6.65 26.54 -9.72
C ASN A 274 7.17 26.98 -11.08
N ILE A 275 8.38 27.54 -11.11
CA ILE A 275 9.12 27.82 -12.33
C ILE A 275 9.70 26.50 -12.79
N THR A 276 8.86 25.72 -13.48
CA THR A 276 9.32 24.54 -14.21
C THR A 276 10.33 25.02 -15.25
N GLU A 277 11.59 24.58 -15.17
CA GLU A 277 12.48 24.67 -16.33
C GLU A 277 11.74 24.10 -17.54
N ALA A 278 11.97 24.70 -18.72
CA ALA A 278 11.32 24.35 -19.97
C ALA A 278 11.15 22.83 -20.05
N ILE A 279 9.89 22.41 -20.05
CA ILE A 279 9.43 21.02 -20.03
C ILE A 279 10.37 20.17 -20.88
N LYS A 280 11.09 19.22 -20.26
CA LYS A 280 11.52 18.02 -21.02
C LYS A 280 10.24 17.50 -21.64
N PRO A 281 10.10 17.48 -22.98
CA PRO A 281 8.80 17.37 -23.65
C PRO A 281 8.02 16.22 -23.02
N ILE A 282 6.90 16.54 -22.35
CA ILE A 282 6.11 15.55 -21.61
C ILE A 282 5.85 14.39 -22.58
N PRO A 283 6.30 13.18 -22.26
CA PRO A 283 6.16 12.08 -23.18
C PRO A 283 4.66 11.75 -23.34
N ILE A 284 4.09 12.14 -24.48
CA ILE A 284 2.72 11.77 -24.87
C ILE A 284 2.61 10.31 -25.35
N SER A 285 3.72 9.56 -25.38
CA SER A 285 3.75 8.15 -25.79
C SER A 285 4.76 7.33 -25.00
N LEU A 286 4.45 6.05 -24.80
CA LEU A 286 5.27 5.05 -24.09
C LEU A 286 6.72 5.03 -24.59
N ASN A 287 6.93 5.15 -25.91
CA ASN A 287 8.23 5.12 -26.58
C ASN A 287 9.15 6.30 -26.22
N ARG A 288 8.60 7.42 -25.70
CA ARG A 288 9.36 8.60 -25.28
C ARG A 288 9.71 8.53 -23.78
N VAL A 289 8.88 7.86 -22.98
CA VAL A 289 9.11 7.63 -21.53
C VAL A 289 10.26 6.67 -21.29
N SER A 290 10.33 5.57 -22.05
CA SER A 290 11.38 4.54 -21.91
C SER A 290 12.80 5.05 -22.16
N LYS A 291 12.95 6.19 -22.84
CA LYS A 291 14.24 6.86 -23.07
C LYS A 291 14.65 7.82 -21.94
N GLN A 292 13.72 8.19 -21.05
CA GLN A 292 13.92 9.24 -20.04
C GLN A 292 13.75 8.77 -18.59
N LEU A 293 13.05 7.66 -18.36
CA LEU A 293 12.99 7.03 -17.04
C LEU A 293 14.20 6.11 -16.84
N GLU A 294 15.00 6.38 -15.81
CA GLU A 294 15.96 5.40 -15.30
C GLU A 294 15.18 4.29 -14.57
N GLN A 295 15.47 3.03 -14.88
CA GLN A 295 14.90 1.85 -14.21
C GLN A 295 15.46 1.70 -12.79
N ASN A 296 15.17 2.64 -11.89
CA ASN A 296 15.75 2.57 -10.54
C ASN A 296 14.80 3.07 -9.42
N PRO A 297 13.83 2.24 -8.99
CA PRO A 297 12.90 2.56 -7.90
C PRO A 297 13.55 2.56 -6.49
N THR A 298 14.88 2.40 -6.39
CA THR A 298 15.58 2.05 -5.14
C THR A 298 15.61 3.12 -4.04
N ARG A 299 15.02 4.31 -4.25
CA ARG A 299 15.10 5.41 -3.27
C ARG A 299 14.10 5.31 -2.11
N VAL A 300 13.03 4.53 -2.24
CA VAL A 300 11.97 4.41 -1.24
C VAL A 300 11.57 2.95 -1.11
N GLN A 301 11.32 2.48 0.11
CA GLN A 301 10.75 1.16 0.38
C GLN A 301 9.54 1.31 1.30
N ASN A 302 8.45 0.63 0.96
CA ASN A 302 7.25 0.66 1.79
C ASN A 302 7.41 -0.31 2.97
N SER A 303 7.27 0.20 4.20
CA SER A 303 7.31 -0.58 5.44
C SER A 303 6.15 -1.57 5.55
N ASN A 304 6.26 -2.62 6.39
CA ASN A 304 5.12 -3.52 6.62
C ASN A 304 3.92 -2.76 7.19
N GLY A 305 4.20 -1.89 8.17
CA GLY A 305 3.15 -1.17 8.90
C GLY A 305 2.38 -0.17 8.04
N ILE A 306 2.97 0.39 6.98
CA ILE A 306 2.23 1.27 6.07
C ILE A 306 1.32 0.46 5.15
N VAL A 307 1.79 -0.68 4.63
CA VAL A 307 0.98 -1.56 3.78
C VAL A 307 -0.22 -2.10 4.56
N GLU A 308 -0.01 -2.52 5.81
CA GLU A 308 -1.10 -2.93 6.70
C GLU A 308 -2.11 -1.81 6.93
N ARG A 309 -1.66 -0.57 7.14
CA ARG A 309 -2.56 0.59 7.30
C ARG A 309 -3.32 0.93 6.02
N MET A 310 -2.68 0.78 4.86
CA MET A 310 -3.32 0.98 3.57
C MET A 310 -4.45 -0.03 3.38
N ILE A 311 -4.22 -1.29 3.76
CA ILE A 311 -5.23 -2.35 3.74
C ILE A 311 -6.36 -2.06 4.74
N ASP A 312 -6.06 -1.66 5.98
CA ASP A 312 -7.06 -1.28 6.97
C ASP A 312 -7.93 -0.10 6.46
N ILE A 313 -7.33 0.86 5.76
CA ILE A 313 -8.06 1.96 5.13
C ILE A 313 -8.98 1.45 4.03
N ALA A 314 -8.47 0.61 3.12
CA ALA A 314 -9.29 -0.04 2.09
C ALA A 314 -10.49 -0.76 2.72
N GLN A 315 -10.27 -1.45 3.83
CA GLN A 315 -11.32 -2.16 4.56
C GLN A 315 -12.45 -1.23 5.01
N THR A 316 -12.15 -0.02 5.51
CA THR A 316 -13.21 0.92 5.94
C THR A 316 -14.18 1.27 4.81
N TYR A 317 -13.71 1.30 3.56
CA TYR A 317 -14.59 1.50 2.42
C TYR A 317 -15.33 0.22 2.03
N TRP A 318 -14.70 -0.96 2.15
CA TRP A 318 -15.38 -2.24 1.92
C TRP A 318 -16.56 -2.44 2.87
N ASP A 319 -16.36 -2.11 4.15
CA ASP A 319 -17.42 -2.21 5.17
C ASP A 319 -18.63 -1.31 4.83
N ASN A 320 -18.39 -0.27 4.01
CA ASN A 320 -19.39 0.67 3.53
C ASN A 320 -19.73 0.48 2.04
N VAL A 321 -19.31 -0.62 1.40
CA VAL A 321 -19.42 -0.83 -0.06
C VAL A 321 -20.86 -0.73 -0.57
N GLY A 322 -21.84 -1.11 0.26
CA GLY A 322 -23.26 -1.01 -0.07
C GLY A 322 -23.74 0.42 -0.36
N SER A 323 -23.03 1.43 0.16
CA SER A 323 -23.31 2.85 -0.03
C SER A 323 -22.78 3.41 -1.36
N PHE A 324 -22.03 2.62 -2.12
CA PHE A 324 -21.31 3.07 -3.31
C PHE A 324 -21.87 2.49 -4.61
N VAL A 325 -21.68 3.25 -5.69
CA VAL A 325 -21.82 2.83 -7.08
C VAL A 325 -20.57 3.30 -7.83
N TYR A 326 -20.15 2.56 -8.86
CA TYR A 326 -19.02 2.97 -9.69
C TYR A 326 -19.37 4.23 -10.48
N GLY A 327 -18.53 5.26 -10.38
CA GLY A 327 -18.71 6.52 -11.10
C GLY A 327 -17.67 7.56 -10.72
N ASN A 328 -17.47 8.56 -11.58
CA ASN A 328 -16.38 9.54 -11.45
C ASN A 328 -16.85 11.01 -11.45
N ARG A 329 -18.16 11.27 -11.36
CA ARG A 329 -18.73 12.63 -11.49
C ARG A 329 -18.94 13.32 -10.15
N TYR A 330 -19.25 12.55 -9.11
CA TYR A 330 -19.68 13.05 -7.81
C TYR A 330 -18.93 12.40 -6.65
N THR A 331 -17.62 12.28 -6.78
CA THR A 331 -16.78 11.58 -5.80
C THR A 331 -16.34 12.51 -4.67
N ALA A 332 -15.65 11.96 -3.67
CA ALA A 332 -15.13 12.73 -2.53
C ALA A 332 -14.16 13.86 -2.89
N TYR A 333 -13.73 13.97 -4.15
CA TYR A 333 -12.85 15.02 -4.63
C TYR A 333 -13.53 15.98 -5.61
N ASP A 334 -14.81 15.78 -5.91
CA ASP A 334 -15.59 16.68 -6.76
C ASP A 334 -16.21 17.81 -5.92
N PRO A 335 -16.51 18.99 -6.53
CA PRO A 335 -17.13 20.11 -5.82
C PRO A 335 -18.44 19.72 -5.13
N THR A 336 -19.20 18.81 -5.76
CA THR A 336 -20.45 18.25 -5.25
C THR A 336 -20.35 16.73 -5.12
N MET A 337 -21.17 16.17 -4.23
CA MET A 337 -21.24 14.73 -3.96
C MET A 337 -22.68 14.25 -4.07
N ASP A 338 -23.27 14.51 -5.23
CA ASP A 338 -24.64 14.13 -5.52
C ASP A 338 -24.80 12.60 -5.52
N LEU A 339 -25.98 12.14 -5.11
CA LEU A 339 -26.30 10.73 -5.10
C LEU A 339 -26.75 10.27 -6.49
N VAL A 340 -26.15 9.18 -6.98
CA VAL A 340 -26.54 8.51 -8.22
C VAL A 340 -27.24 7.21 -7.86
N GLY A 341 -28.53 7.11 -8.20
CA GLY A 341 -29.35 5.95 -7.81
C GLY A 341 -29.47 5.76 -6.29
N GLY A 342 -29.39 6.84 -5.51
CA GLY A 342 -29.42 6.81 -4.05
C GLY A 342 -28.10 6.39 -3.39
N LYS A 343 -27.03 6.21 -4.17
CA LYS A 343 -25.69 5.83 -3.70
C LYS A 343 -24.65 6.89 -4.05
N LYS A 344 -23.51 6.87 -3.35
CA LYS A 344 -22.37 7.74 -3.60
C LYS A 344 -21.52 7.18 -4.74
N GLU A 345 -21.02 8.03 -5.63
CA GLU A 345 -20.09 7.61 -6.67
C GLU A 345 -18.66 7.51 -6.14
N ILE A 346 -17.93 6.51 -6.62
CA ILE A 346 -16.48 6.37 -6.43
C ILE A 346 -15.89 5.59 -7.61
N ASP A 347 -14.69 5.98 -8.04
CA ASP A 347 -13.92 5.35 -9.11
C ASP A 347 -12.54 4.91 -8.58
N CYS A 348 -11.79 4.22 -9.45
CA CYS A 348 -10.45 3.74 -9.11
C CYS A 348 -9.50 4.88 -8.76
N SER A 349 -9.59 5.98 -9.51
CA SER A 349 -8.77 7.18 -9.31
C SER A 349 -9.03 7.88 -7.95
N SER A 350 -10.28 8.02 -7.51
CA SER A 350 -10.61 8.55 -6.18
C SER A 350 -10.12 7.62 -5.10
N PHE A 351 -10.39 6.33 -5.26
CA PHE A 351 -10.00 5.34 -4.26
C PHE A 351 -8.48 5.30 -4.10
N ALA A 352 -7.71 5.34 -5.19
CA ALA A 352 -6.27 5.45 -5.16
C ALA A 352 -5.80 6.71 -4.43
N ASN A 353 -6.39 7.88 -4.69
CA ASN A 353 -6.07 9.10 -3.96
C ASN A 353 -6.36 8.98 -2.44
N LEU A 354 -7.46 8.33 -2.05
CA LEU A 354 -7.79 8.07 -0.64
C LEU A 354 -6.76 7.13 0.02
N LEU A 355 -6.28 6.12 -0.70
CA LEU A 355 -5.22 5.22 -0.23
C LEU A 355 -3.86 5.93 -0.13
N ILE A 356 -3.46 6.69 -1.16
CA ILE A 356 -2.19 7.44 -1.20
C ILE A 356 -2.10 8.43 -0.04
N ARG A 357 -3.22 9.08 0.30
CA ARG A 357 -3.31 10.06 1.40
C ARG A 357 -3.67 9.46 2.76
N GLY A 358 -3.96 8.17 2.80
CA GLY A 358 -4.34 7.47 4.01
C GLY A 358 -5.62 8.00 4.66
N VAL A 359 -6.69 8.18 3.86
CA VAL A 359 -7.99 8.70 4.30
C VAL A 359 -8.97 7.54 4.52
N PRO A 360 -9.25 7.11 5.76
CA PRO A 360 -10.30 6.11 6.02
C PRO A 360 -11.70 6.69 5.76
N TYR A 361 -12.69 5.82 5.51
CA TYR A 361 -14.07 6.21 5.18
C TYR A 361 -14.64 7.21 6.17
N GLU A 362 -14.45 6.99 7.47
CA GLU A 362 -15.01 7.79 8.55
C GLU A 362 -14.48 9.23 8.55
N LYS A 363 -13.30 9.45 7.95
CA LYS A 363 -12.63 10.75 7.80
C LYS A 363 -12.72 11.33 6.38
N SER A 364 -13.46 10.67 5.50
CA SER A 364 -13.70 11.14 4.14
C SER A 364 -14.96 12.01 4.07
N ARG A 365 -15.09 12.80 3.01
CA ARG A 365 -16.33 13.52 2.69
C ARG A 365 -17.50 12.57 2.45
N TYR A 366 -17.27 11.30 2.12
CA TYR A 366 -18.33 10.31 2.04
C TYR A 366 -19.03 10.07 3.37
N ASN A 367 -18.38 10.32 4.52
CA ASN A 367 -19.02 10.21 5.82
C ASN A 367 -19.56 11.57 6.35
N GLY A 368 -19.82 12.53 5.46
CA GLY A 368 -20.40 13.83 5.82
C GLY A 368 -19.41 14.84 6.40
N ASN A 369 -18.11 14.54 6.36
CA ASN A 369 -17.07 15.52 6.72
C ASN A 369 -17.00 16.64 5.67
N SER A 370 -16.62 17.85 6.09
CA SER A 370 -16.40 18.98 5.18
C SER A 370 -15.20 18.78 4.26
N GLU A 371 -14.23 17.96 4.67
CA GLU A 371 -13.01 17.66 3.91
C GLU A 371 -12.52 16.23 4.14
N ASN A 372 -11.64 15.75 3.25
CA ASN A 372 -10.96 14.46 3.39
C ASN A 372 -9.73 14.62 4.29
N VAL A 373 -9.75 14.02 5.47
CA VAL A 373 -8.67 14.12 6.46
C VAL A 373 -7.79 12.86 6.45
N GLY A 374 -6.64 12.96 5.79
CA GLY A 374 -5.67 11.86 5.67
C GLY A 374 -4.72 11.74 6.86
N SER A 375 -4.06 10.59 6.96
CA SER A 375 -3.07 10.30 8.01
C SER A 375 -1.68 10.83 7.66
N LYS A 376 -0.99 11.51 8.59
CA LYS A 376 0.39 12.02 8.39
C LYS A 376 1.44 10.95 8.08
N LEU A 377 1.09 9.66 8.21
CA LEU A 377 1.96 8.54 7.84
C LEU A 377 1.98 8.28 6.33
N PHE A 378 1.01 8.83 5.61
CA PHE A 378 0.82 8.67 4.18
C PHE A 378 1.30 9.90 3.41
N PHE A 379 1.20 9.85 2.09
CA PHE A 379 1.73 10.90 1.22
C PHE A 379 0.71 12.06 1.10
N HIS A 380 1.15 13.29 1.38
CA HIS A 380 0.27 14.48 1.35
C HIS A 380 0.66 15.52 0.31
N ASP A 381 1.81 15.35 -0.36
CA ASP A 381 2.35 16.40 -1.22
C ASP A 381 1.63 16.48 -2.58
N ILE A 382 0.67 15.57 -2.84
CA ILE A 382 -0.23 15.60 -4.00
C ILE A 382 -1.56 16.27 -3.61
N ASP A 383 -1.99 17.26 -4.39
CA ASP A 383 -3.35 17.80 -4.30
C ASP A 383 -4.32 16.90 -5.08
N PRO A 384 -5.18 16.10 -4.41
CA PRO A 384 -6.05 15.15 -5.08
C PRO A 384 -7.25 15.80 -5.78
N TYR A 385 -7.53 17.09 -5.50
CA TYR A 385 -8.55 17.85 -6.23
C TYR A 385 -8.03 18.33 -7.59
N LYS A 386 -6.70 18.48 -7.71
CA LYS A 386 -6.01 18.84 -8.96
C LYS A 386 -5.59 17.60 -9.76
N TYR A 387 -4.99 16.61 -9.09
CA TYR A 387 -4.54 15.35 -9.70
C TYR A 387 -5.52 14.23 -9.38
N ARG A 388 -6.76 14.42 -9.85
CA ARG A 388 -7.91 13.60 -9.52
C ARG A 388 -7.93 12.26 -10.25
N TYR A 389 -7.56 12.28 -11.53
CA TYR A 389 -7.66 11.13 -12.44
C TYR A 389 -6.34 10.36 -12.55
N ALA A 390 -6.41 9.06 -12.85
CA ALA A 390 -5.26 8.16 -12.95
C ALA A 390 -4.09 8.73 -13.78
N ASN A 391 -4.38 9.32 -14.95
CA ASN A 391 -3.37 9.98 -15.80
C ASN A 391 -2.71 11.19 -15.12
N GLN A 392 -3.47 11.96 -14.35
CA GLN A 392 -2.96 13.12 -13.64
C GLN A 392 -2.09 12.70 -12.44
N ILE A 393 -2.52 11.67 -11.69
CA ILE A 393 -1.72 11.08 -10.61
C ILE A 393 -0.40 10.53 -11.17
N GLY A 394 -0.47 9.79 -12.29
CA GLY A 394 0.71 9.25 -12.98
C GLY A 394 1.64 10.35 -13.48
N LYS A 395 1.08 11.44 -14.05
CA LYS A 395 1.84 12.62 -14.50
C LYS A 395 2.55 13.30 -13.32
N TYR A 396 1.85 13.54 -12.22
CA TYR A 396 2.43 14.10 -11.00
C TYR A 396 3.60 13.23 -10.50
N ALA A 397 3.39 11.92 -10.42
CA ALA A 397 4.44 10.99 -9.99
C ALA A 397 5.66 11.03 -10.91
N TYR A 398 5.46 11.20 -12.22
CA TYR A 398 6.52 11.38 -13.20
C TYR A 398 7.29 12.68 -13.00
N GLU A 399 6.59 13.82 -12.94
CA GLU A 399 7.18 15.15 -12.80
C GLU A 399 7.97 15.29 -11.49
N LYS A 400 7.50 14.64 -10.41
CA LYS A 400 8.15 14.65 -9.10
C LYS A 400 9.18 13.53 -8.90
N GLY A 401 9.39 12.67 -9.90
CA GLY A 401 10.41 11.62 -9.87
C GLY A 401 10.09 10.43 -8.95
N TYR A 402 8.81 10.17 -8.68
CA TYR A 402 8.31 8.99 -7.96
C TYR A 402 8.01 7.80 -8.86
N SER A 403 7.92 8.04 -10.18
CA SER A 403 7.53 7.01 -11.14
C SER A 403 8.72 6.20 -11.68
N PHE A 404 8.45 4.95 -12.05
CA PHE A 404 9.38 4.05 -12.73
C PHE A 404 8.62 3.11 -13.67
N ILE A 405 9.34 2.45 -14.57
CA ILE A 405 8.76 1.46 -15.48
C ILE A 405 8.75 0.10 -14.77
N PRO A 406 7.58 -0.54 -14.59
CA PRO A 406 7.54 -1.90 -14.05
C PRO A 406 8.21 -2.87 -15.02
N ASN A 407 8.94 -3.86 -14.50
CA ASN A 407 9.45 -4.96 -15.29
C ASN A 407 8.27 -5.81 -15.81
N GLU A 408 8.47 -6.56 -16.90
CA GLU A 408 7.42 -7.46 -17.44
C GLU A 408 6.92 -8.47 -16.39
N ASP A 409 7.81 -8.90 -15.50
CA ASP A 409 7.51 -9.81 -14.40
C ASP A 409 7.21 -9.09 -13.07
N PHE A 410 7.10 -7.76 -13.08
CA PHE A 410 6.87 -6.89 -11.91
C PHE A 410 7.88 -7.08 -10.77
N SER A 411 9.07 -7.63 -11.06
CA SER A 411 10.10 -7.90 -10.03
C SER A 411 10.65 -6.65 -9.33
N ASN A 412 10.48 -5.47 -9.92
CA ASN A 412 10.87 -4.18 -9.35
C ASN A 412 9.71 -3.45 -8.64
N VAL A 413 8.53 -4.06 -8.55
CA VAL A 413 7.34 -3.51 -7.87
C VAL A 413 7.21 -4.10 -6.46
N GLU A 414 6.86 -3.25 -5.50
CA GLU A 414 6.69 -3.58 -4.09
C GLU A 414 5.26 -3.31 -3.60
N PRO A 415 4.78 -4.04 -2.57
CA PRO A 415 3.48 -3.76 -1.96
C PRO A 415 3.32 -2.29 -1.59
N GLY A 416 2.19 -1.69 -1.96
CA GLY A 416 1.88 -0.27 -1.79
C GLY A 416 2.25 0.62 -2.97
N ASP A 417 2.98 0.12 -3.98
CA ASP A 417 3.21 0.85 -5.22
C ASP A 417 1.90 1.07 -5.98
N ILE A 418 1.78 2.20 -6.65
CA ILE A 418 0.61 2.56 -7.44
C ILE A 418 0.90 2.24 -8.91
N LEU A 419 0.08 1.39 -9.50
CA LEU A 419 0.18 0.93 -10.88
C LEU A 419 -0.78 1.72 -11.76
N PHE A 420 -0.30 2.18 -12.92
CA PHE A 420 -1.09 2.93 -13.90
C PHE A 420 -1.18 2.17 -15.21
N PHE A 421 -2.40 2.05 -15.72
CA PHE A 421 -2.72 1.23 -16.87
C PHE A 421 -3.30 2.09 -17.99
N SER A 422 -2.98 1.71 -19.23
CA SER A 422 -3.57 2.26 -20.45
C SER A 422 -4.37 1.15 -21.13
N TRP A 423 -5.68 1.07 -20.88
CA TRP A 423 -6.50 -0.02 -21.40
C TRP A 423 -6.83 0.17 -22.88
N THR A 424 -6.09 -0.47 -23.77
CA THR A 424 -6.28 -0.37 -25.22
C THR A 424 -7.31 -1.35 -25.78
N ASN A 425 -7.71 -2.38 -25.02
CA ASN A 425 -8.35 -3.57 -25.60
C ASN A 425 -9.88 -3.66 -25.38
N LYS A 426 -10.50 -2.67 -24.74
CA LYS A 426 -11.96 -2.60 -24.56
C LYS A 426 -12.45 -1.16 -24.70
N GLU A 427 -13.41 -0.93 -25.59
CA GLU A 427 -14.14 0.34 -25.65
C GLU A 427 -14.99 0.49 -24.37
N GLY A 428 -14.87 1.64 -23.70
CA GLY A 428 -15.68 1.99 -22.53
C GLY A 428 -15.22 1.40 -21.20
N SER A 429 -14.04 0.78 -21.10
CA SER A 429 -13.58 0.16 -19.84
C SER A 429 -12.74 1.04 -18.92
N GLY A 430 -12.20 2.19 -19.32
CA GLY A 430 -11.37 3.03 -18.43
C GLY A 430 -12.13 4.13 -17.67
N ASP A 431 -11.47 4.82 -16.74
CA ASP A 431 -11.98 6.01 -16.03
C ASP A 431 -12.20 7.22 -16.98
N LEU A 432 -11.70 7.14 -18.22
CA LEU A 432 -11.76 8.22 -19.22
C LEU A 432 -12.53 7.79 -20.48
N ALA A 433 -13.32 8.72 -21.04
CA ALA A 433 -13.90 8.57 -22.37
C ALA A 433 -12.78 8.48 -23.44
N GLY A 434 -13.00 7.70 -24.50
CA GLY A 434 -11.98 7.44 -25.53
C GLY A 434 -11.34 8.69 -26.13
N SER A 435 -12.14 9.74 -26.40
CA SER A 435 -11.66 11.03 -26.94
C SER A 435 -10.75 11.81 -25.97
N ILE A 436 -10.94 11.62 -24.67
CA ILE A 436 -10.10 12.24 -23.62
C ILE A 436 -8.83 11.41 -23.42
N ARG A 437 -8.95 10.08 -23.47
CA ARG A 437 -7.83 9.15 -23.25
C ARG A 437 -6.71 9.34 -24.26
N ASP A 438 -7.02 9.58 -25.53
CA ASP A 438 -5.97 9.76 -26.55
C ASP A 438 -5.06 10.97 -26.30
N ASN A 439 -5.55 11.94 -25.52
CA ASN A 439 -4.81 13.12 -25.09
C ASN A 439 -4.30 13.03 -23.64
N ALA A 440 -4.62 11.94 -22.93
CA ALA A 440 -4.20 11.72 -21.56
C ALA A 440 -2.70 11.35 -21.48
N PHE A 441 -2.05 11.73 -20.38
CA PHE A 441 -0.67 11.34 -20.09
C PHE A 441 -0.52 9.81 -20.20
N MET A 442 0.31 9.37 -21.15
CA MET A 442 0.55 7.96 -21.48
C MET A 442 -0.72 7.14 -21.80
N LYS A 443 -1.83 7.79 -22.19
CA LYS A 443 -3.15 7.17 -22.36
C LYS A 443 -3.65 6.42 -21.12
N ILE A 444 -3.13 6.78 -19.94
CA ILE A 444 -3.51 6.17 -18.68
C ILE A 444 -4.98 6.45 -18.42
N ASP A 445 -5.75 5.42 -18.11
CA ASP A 445 -7.18 5.51 -17.79
C ASP A 445 -7.57 4.65 -16.59
N HIS A 446 -6.63 3.95 -15.95
CA HIS A 446 -6.90 3.18 -14.73
C HIS A 446 -5.71 3.17 -13.77
N VAL A 447 -6.01 2.98 -12.48
CA VAL A 447 -5.03 2.92 -11.41
C VAL A 447 -5.38 1.87 -10.35
N ALA A 448 -4.36 1.20 -9.80
CA ALA A 448 -4.54 0.25 -8.70
C ALA A 448 -3.33 0.24 -7.77
N ALA A 449 -3.52 -0.03 -6.47
CA ALA A 449 -2.41 -0.23 -5.54
C ALA A 449 -1.98 -1.69 -5.52
N TYR A 450 -0.70 -1.96 -5.75
CA TYR A 450 -0.15 -3.32 -5.78
C TYR A 450 -0.04 -3.92 -4.38
N LEU A 451 -0.38 -5.20 -4.22
CA LEU A 451 -0.13 -5.95 -2.99
C LEU A 451 0.99 -6.98 -3.19
N HIS A 452 0.73 -8.04 -3.95
CA HIS A 452 1.70 -9.13 -4.17
C HIS A 452 1.38 -9.93 -5.43
N LYS A 453 2.37 -10.69 -5.90
CA LYS A 453 2.14 -11.88 -6.72
C LYS A 453 1.42 -12.94 -5.89
N LYS A 454 0.19 -13.26 -6.26
CA LYS A 454 -0.60 -14.32 -5.59
C LYS A 454 -0.03 -15.69 -5.91
N ASN A 455 0.18 -15.98 -7.20
CA ASN A 455 0.84 -17.17 -7.72
C ASN A 455 1.39 -16.89 -9.13
N GLU A 456 1.89 -17.90 -9.85
CA GLU A 456 2.48 -17.70 -11.19
C GLU A 456 1.51 -17.06 -12.19
N SER A 457 0.21 -17.28 -11.99
CA SER A 457 -0.83 -16.85 -12.91
C SER A 457 -1.66 -15.68 -12.38
N LEU A 458 -1.45 -15.20 -11.15
CA LEU A 458 -2.30 -14.14 -10.57
C LEU A 458 -1.51 -13.09 -9.77
N TRP A 459 -1.89 -11.84 -9.94
CA TRP A 459 -1.42 -10.67 -9.18
C TRP A 459 -2.56 -10.10 -8.34
N ALA A 460 -2.25 -9.64 -7.13
CA ALA A 460 -3.20 -9.06 -6.20
C ALA A 460 -3.02 -7.54 -6.13
N THR A 461 -4.11 -6.79 -6.35
CA THR A 461 -4.16 -5.33 -6.20
C THR A 461 -5.32 -4.90 -5.31
N LEU A 462 -5.26 -3.68 -4.78
CA LEU A 462 -6.38 -2.96 -4.20
C LEU A 462 -6.87 -1.92 -5.21
N GLN A 463 -8.16 -1.99 -5.52
CA GLN A 463 -8.84 -1.03 -6.37
C GLN A 463 -10.36 -1.08 -6.10
N PHE A 464 -11.08 -0.15 -6.69
CA PHE A 464 -12.54 -0.14 -6.66
C PHE A 464 -13.07 -0.78 -7.96
N ASP A 465 -13.56 -2.03 -7.94
CA ASP A 465 -14.18 -2.67 -9.12
C ASP A 465 -15.42 -3.44 -8.68
N ASN A 466 -16.60 -2.84 -8.88
CA ASN A 466 -17.88 -3.35 -8.38
C ASN A 466 -17.86 -3.68 -6.86
N GLY A 467 -16.94 -3.04 -6.13
CA GLY A 467 -16.65 -3.24 -4.71
C GLY A 467 -15.19 -2.91 -4.38
N ILE A 468 -14.81 -2.99 -3.10
CA ILE A 468 -13.44 -2.77 -2.61
C ILE A 468 -12.85 -4.07 -2.11
N SER A 469 -12.38 -4.89 -3.04
CA SER A 469 -11.73 -6.14 -2.69
C SER A 469 -10.30 -6.14 -3.18
N THR A 470 -9.51 -7.06 -2.62
CA THR A 470 -8.33 -7.55 -3.33
C THR A 470 -8.80 -8.11 -4.68
N VAL A 471 -8.43 -7.46 -5.77
CA VAL A 471 -8.73 -7.92 -7.13
C VAL A 471 -7.56 -8.77 -7.60
N TYR A 472 -7.87 -9.91 -8.22
CA TYR A 472 -6.88 -10.85 -8.73
C TYR A 472 -6.84 -10.80 -10.26
N TYR A 473 -5.72 -10.33 -10.81
CA TYR A 473 -5.51 -10.26 -12.26
C TYR A 473 -4.64 -11.39 -12.76
N GLU A 474 -5.05 -11.99 -13.87
CA GLU A 474 -4.27 -13.01 -14.55
C GLU A 474 -2.94 -12.45 -15.08
N ALA A 475 -1.84 -13.18 -14.86
CA ALA A 475 -0.50 -12.79 -15.26
C ALA A 475 -0.30 -12.86 -16.78
N SER A 476 -1.02 -13.76 -17.46
CA SER A 476 -1.06 -13.86 -18.93
C SER A 476 -2.11 -12.97 -19.57
N ASN A 477 -2.98 -12.35 -18.77
CA ASN A 477 -4.04 -11.51 -19.28
C ASN A 477 -3.45 -10.18 -19.74
N GLU A 478 -3.99 -9.69 -20.86
CA GLU A 478 -3.70 -8.36 -21.41
C GLU A 478 -3.72 -7.27 -20.34
N TYR A 479 -4.45 -7.45 -19.24
CA TYR A 479 -4.56 -6.48 -18.17
C TYR A 479 -3.21 -6.04 -17.56
N MET A 480 -2.43 -6.96 -17.00
CA MET A 480 -1.18 -6.59 -16.31
C MET A 480 -0.10 -6.14 -17.29
N SER A 481 -0.11 -6.66 -18.53
CA SER A 481 0.80 -6.20 -19.59
C SER A 481 0.46 -4.80 -20.11
N GLN A 482 -0.74 -4.28 -19.84
CA GLN A 482 -1.14 -2.88 -20.12
C GLN A 482 -0.72 -1.89 -19.02
N CYS A 483 0.00 -2.35 -17.97
CA CYS A 483 0.60 -1.45 -16.98
C CYS A 483 1.77 -0.69 -17.62
N VAL A 484 1.61 0.61 -17.81
CA VAL A 484 2.59 1.44 -18.53
C VAL A 484 3.53 2.21 -17.59
N LEU A 485 3.14 2.37 -16.33
CA LEU A 485 3.88 3.12 -15.33
C LEU A 485 3.58 2.58 -13.93
N ALA A 486 4.56 2.61 -13.04
CA ALA A 486 4.37 2.41 -11.61
C ALA A 486 4.91 3.64 -10.86
N ALA A 487 4.38 3.93 -9.67
CA ALA A 487 4.89 4.97 -8.80
C ALA A 487 5.03 4.48 -7.36
N ARG A 488 6.14 4.85 -6.75
CA ARG A 488 6.40 4.61 -5.33
C ARG A 488 6.40 5.93 -4.58
N PHE A 489 5.25 6.24 -3.98
CA PHE A 489 5.12 7.43 -3.15
C PHE A 489 5.87 7.25 -1.83
N PRO A 490 6.56 8.29 -1.32
CA PRO A 490 7.30 8.23 -0.07
C PRO A 490 6.37 8.24 1.14
N PHE A 491 5.90 7.06 1.54
CA PHE A 491 5.18 6.90 2.80
C PHE A 491 6.12 6.82 4.01
N ALA A 492 5.58 7.01 5.21
CA ALA A 492 6.35 6.88 6.44
C ALA A 492 6.82 5.43 6.66
N ASN A 493 8.05 5.29 7.15
CA ASN A 493 8.55 4.02 7.64
C ASN A 493 8.01 3.77 9.05
N VAL A 494 7.05 2.84 9.20
CA VAL A 494 6.37 2.56 10.46
C VAL A 494 6.38 1.08 10.79
N GLU A 495 6.40 0.77 12.08
CA GLU A 495 6.28 -0.59 12.57
C GLU A 495 4.92 -1.21 12.24
N SER A 496 4.91 -2.54 12.15
CA SER A 496 3.69 -3.33 11.95
C SER A 496 2.65 -3.00 13.02
N MET A 497 1.37 -3.00 12.65
CA MET A 497 0.26 -2.84 13.59
C MET A 497 0.02 -4.08 14.44
N TYR A 498 0.59 -5.20 14.04
CA TYR A 498 0.28 -6.51 14.59
C TYR A 498 1.50 -7.08 15.32
N THR A 499 1.23 -7.90 16.34
CA THR A 499 2.27 -8.48 17.22
C THR A 499 3.20 -9.46 16.50
N GLY A 500 2.90 -9.83 15.25
CA GLY A 500 3.69 -10.80 14.47
C GLY A 500 3.63 -12.23 15.03
N GLU A 501 2.68 -12.49 15.93
CA GLU A 501 2.49 -13.78 16.61
C GLU A 501 1.77 -14.78 15.71
N ASN A 502 2.29 -16.01 15.68
CA ASN A 502 1.57 -17.11 15.05
C ASN A 502 0.34 -17.48 15.87
N ILE A 503 -0.81 -17.49 15.21
CA ILE A 503 -2.09 -17.80 15.85
C ILE A 503 -2.49 -19.26 15.70
N ILE A 504 -1.83 -20.05 14.85
CA ILE A 504 -2.06 -21.51 14.79
C ILE A 504 -1.31 -22.19 15.94
N LEU A 505 -2.00 -23.06 16.68
CA LEU A 505 -1.47 -23.75 17.85
C LEU A 505 -0.66 -25.02 17.52
N ASP A 506 -1.09 -25.76 16.50
CA ASP A 506 -0.61 -27.12 16.17
C ASP A 506 -0.02 -27.21 14.75
N GLY A 507 0.49 -26.08 14.24
CA GLY A 507 0.94 -25.92 12.86
C GLY A 507 2.26 -26.58 12.52
N ASP A 508 3.04 -27.04 13.50
CA ASP A 508 4.25 -27.85 13.34
C ASP A 508 3.98 -29.36 13.17
N THR A 509 2.73 -29.78 13.24
CA THR A 509 2.38 -31.19 13.03
C THR A 509 2.38 -31.49 11.54
N VAL A 510 3.30 -32.36 11.12
CA VAL A 510 3.38 -32.84 9.73
C VAL A 510 2.09 -33.56 9.35
N LYS A 511 1.49 -33.18 8.21
CA LYS A 511 0.28 -33.80 7.66
C LYS A 511 0.57 -34.34 6.25
N ASN A 512 0.53 -35.67 6.11
CA ASN A 512 0.63 -36.36 4.83
C ASN A 512 -0.70 -37.03 4.55
N VAL A 513 -1.37 -36.61 3.47
CA VAL A 513 -2.70 -37.08 3.14
C VAL A 513 -2.73 -37.69 1.73
N THR A 514 -3.50 -38.76 1.57
CA THR A 514 -3.62 -39.50 0.31
C THR A 514 -5.07 -39.85 0.04
N ASN A 515 -5.52 -39.64 -1.19
CA ASN A 515 -6.89 -39.90 -1.66
C ASN A 515 -7.99 -39.19 -0.83
N VAL A 516 -7.72 -37.97 -0.35
CA VAL A 516 -8.66 -37.14 0.42
C VAL A 516 -8.56 -35.67 0.02
N THR A 517 -9.59 -34.89 0.31
CA THR A 517 -9.58 -33.44 0.04
C THR A 517 -9.13 -32.60 1.23
N ALA A 518 -9.36 -33.07 2.47
CA ALA A 518 -8.95 -32.35 3.67
C ALA A 518 -7.51 -32.67 4.06
N VAL A 519 -6.67 -31.64 4.24
CA VAL A 519 -5.31 -31.80 4.78
C VAL A 519 -5.36 -31.78 6.30
N GLY A 520 -6.08 -30.80 6.87
CA GLY A 520 -6.32 -30.75 8.30
C GLY A 520 -6.98 -29.48 8.77
N THR A 521 -7.59 -29.55 9.95
CA THR A 521 -8.12 -28.40 10.69
C THR A 521 -7.14 -28.02 11.78
N TYR A 522 -6.91 -26.73 11.95
CA TYR A 522 -5.97 -26.15 12.90
C TYR A 522 -6.71 -25.26 13.88
N LYS A 523 -6.36 -25.34 15.16
CA LYS A 523 -6.92 -24.46 16.20
C LYS A 523 -6.16 -23.16 16.26
N LEU A 524 -6.88 -22.08 16.51
CA LEU A 524 -6.37 -20.73 16.61
C LEU A 524 -6.31 -20.27 18.07
N SER A 525 -5.24 -19.59 18.46
CA SER A 525 -5.09 -18.96 19.78
C SER A 525 -6.04 -17.78 19.98
N LYS A 526 -6.53 -17.19 18.88
CA LYS A 526 -7.55 -16.15 18.83
C LYS A 526 -8.40 -16.30 17.57
N PRO A 527 -9.70 -15.93 17.62
CA PRO A 527 -10.56 -16.09 16.47
C PRO A 527 -10.21 -15.14 15.32
N LEU A 528 -10.55 -15.55 14.10
CA LEU A 528 -10.52 -14.66 12.93
C LEU A 528 -11.57 -13.56 13.09
N LYS A 529 -11.27 -12.36 12.59
CA LYS A 529 -12.15 -11.20 12.70
C LYS A 529 -12.47 -10.66 11.32
N LYS A 530 -13.77 -10.43 11.08
CA LYS A 530 -14.24 -9.79 9.85
C LYS A 530 -13.52 -8.46 9.64
N GLY A 531 -13.17 -8.21 8.39
CA GLY A 531 -12.44 -7.03 7.94
C GLY A 531 -10.96 -7.02 8.30
N ARG A 532 -10.41 -8.10 8.84
CA ARG A 532 -8.95 -8.19 9.03
C ARG A 532 -8.29 -8.89 7.87
N TYR A 533 -7.08 -8.42 7.56
CA TYR A 533 -6.20 -9.08 6.60
C TYR A 533 -5.31 -10.09 7.32
N TYR A 534 -5.09 -11.24 6.68
CA TYR A 534 -4.33 -12.35 7.23
C TYR A 534 -3.28 -12.85 6.26
N THR A 535 -2.19 -13.37 6.80
CA THR A 535 -1.14 -14.08 6.04
C THR A 535 -0.96 -15.49 6.61
N PHE A 536 -1.26 -16.50 5.80
CA PHE A 536 -1.03 -17.91 6.09
C PHE A 536 0.23 -18.39 5.36
N PHE A 537 1.25 -18.82 6.09
CA PHE A 537 2.45 -19.44 5.52
C PHE A 537 2.34 -20.95 5.59
N ILE A 538 2.79 -21.62 4.54
CA ILE A 538 2.81 -23.07 4.44
C ILE A 538 4.09 -23.55 3.79
N GLU A 539 4.75 -24.52 4.42
CA GLU A 539 5.75 -25.36 3.76
C GLU A 539 5.10 -26.72 3.49
N GLY A 540 4.83 -26.99 2.22
CA GLY A 540 4.15 -28.20 1.80
C GLY A 540 3.95 -28.24 0.30
N GLN A 541 3.53 -29.39 -0.22
CA GLN A 541 3.20 -29.59 -1.62
C GLN A 541 1.85 -30.27 -1.79
N VAL A 542 1.16 -29.87 -2.85
CA VAL A 542 0.05 -30.65 -3.40
C VAL A 542 0.66 -31.64 -4.39
N LEU A 543 0.42 -32.93 -4.18
CA LEU A 543 1.01 -34.03 -4.93
C LEU A 543 0.14 -34.47 -6.12
N THR A 544 -1.12 -34.04 -6.14
CA THR A 544 -2.04 -34.29 -7.25
C THR A 544 -1.95 -33.16 -8.26
N ASP A 545 -1.76 -33.51 -9.53
CA ASP A 545 -1.64 -32.55 -10.62
C ASP A 545 -2.88 -31.64 -10.72
N ASN A 546 -2.66 -30.39 -11.12
CA ASN A 546 -3.69 -29.36 -11.29
C ASN A 546 -4.52 -29.06 -10.03
N CYS A 547 -4.04 -29.43 -8.85
CA CYS A 547 -4.67 -29.12 -7.57
C CYS A 547 -3.90 -28.04 -6.81
N TYR A 548 -4.57 -27.34 -5.90
CA TYR A 548 -4.03 -26.19 -5.18
C TYR A 548 -4.54 -26.12 -3.74
N PHE A 549 -3.86 -25.37 -2.88
CA PHE A 549 -4.33 -25.18 -1.50
C PHE A 549 -5.53 -24.23 -1.43
N VAL A 550 -6.49 -24.56 -0.55
CA VAL A 550 -7.65 -23.73 -0.24
C VAL A 550 -7.80 -23.65 1.28
N LEU A 551 -8.10 -22.46 1.79
CA LEU A 551 -8.42 -22.23 3.19
C LEU A 551 -9.92 -22.10 3.35
N GLN A 552 -10.45 -22.82 4.33
CA GLN A 552 -11.87 -22.79 4.67
C GLN A 552 -12.10 -22.54 6.15
N VAL A 553 -13.28 -21.97 6.42
CA VAL A 553 -13.85 -21.78 7.74
C VAL A 553 -15.30 -22.22 7.66
N ASN A 554 -15.73 -23.15 8.54
CA ASN A 554 -17.09 -23.69 8.53
C ASN A 554 -17.55 -24.17 7.14
N GLY A 555 -16.65 -24.75 6.35
CA GLY A 555 -16.91 -25.19 4.97
C GLY A 555 -17.01 -24.07 3.92
N LYS A 556 -16.90 -22.80 4.31
CA LYS A 556 -16.85 -21.65 3.39
C LYS A 556 -15.40 -21.33 3.05
N THR A 557 -15.12 -21.12 1.76
CA THR A 557 -13.80 -20.72 1.28
C THR A 557 -13.49 -19.28 1.67
N ILE A 558 -12.36 -19.07 2.33
CA ILE A 558 -11.82 -17.75 2.69
C ILE A 558 -10.61 -17.36 1.85
N TYR A 559 -9.95 -18.35 1.24
CA TYR A 559 -8.90 -18.13 0.26
C TYR A 559 -8.75 -19.35 -0.64
N SER A 560 -8.47 -19.13 -1.92
CA SER A 560 -8.20 -20.19 -2.87
C SER A 560 -6.94 -19.89 -3.66
N ASP A 561 -5.99 -20.81 -3.67
CA ASP A 561 -4.82 -20.68 -4.53
C ASP A 561 -5.07 -21.12 -5.99
N ASN A 562 -6.30 -20.92 -6.47
CA ASN A 562 -6.68 -21.25 -7.85
C ASN A 562 -5.79 -20.49 -8.85
N GLY A 563 -5.55 -21.10 -10.01
CA GLY A 563 -4.63 -20.61 -11.03
C GLY A 563 -3.16 -21.01 -10.82
N LYS A 564 -2.81 -21.71 -9.73
CA LYS A 564 -1.47 -22.29 -9.56
C LYS A 564 -1.20 -23.34 -10.64
N ILE A 565 -0.14 -23.14 -11.44
CA ILE A 565 0.26 -24.07 -12.52
C ILE A 565 1.57 -24.83 -12.24
N GLY A 566 2.39 -24.34 -11.31
CA GLY A 566 3.63 -25.02 -10.89
C GLY A 566 3.49 -25.75 -9.56
N SER A 567 4.46 -26.59 -9.19
CA SER A 567 4.55 -27.18 -7.86
C SER A 567 4.75 -26.10 -6.78
N TYR A 568 4.33 -26.39 -5.56
CA TYR A 568 4.71 -25.60 -4.39
C TYR A 568 6.17 -25.93 -4.03
N ASN A 569 7.06 -24.94 -4.02
CA ASN A 569 8.47 -25.13 -3.68
C ASN A 569 8.86 -24.19 -2.53
N GLY A 570 9.32 -24.76 -1.42
CA GLY A 570 9.61 -24.01 -0.20
C GLY A 570 8.37 -23.47 0.51
N VAL A 571 8.49 -22.25 1.05
CA VAL A 571 7.43 -21.61 1.84
C VAL A 571 6.55 -20.75 0.94
N THR A 572 5.25 -21.04 0.93
CA THR A 572 4.24 -20.26 0.21
C THR A 572 3.45 -19.38 1.19
N ALA A 573 3.13 -18.15 0.78
CA ALA A 573 2.37 -17.20 1.57
C ALA A 573 1.01 -16.92 0.92
N LEU A 574 -0.06 -17.33 1.60
CA LEU A 574 -1.44 -17.11 1.18
C LEU A 574 -1.98 -15.90 1.95
N ARG A 575 -2.33 -14.84 1.22
CA ARG A 575 -2.70 -13.54 1.80
C ARG A 575 -4.12 -13.20 1.42
N PHE A 576 -4.95 -12.89 2.41
CA PHE A 576 -6.38 -12.70 2.18
C PHE A 576 -7.04 -11.79 3.23
N PRO A 577 -8.06 -11.02 2.82
CA PRO A 577 -9.00 -10.41 3.76
C PRO A 577 -9.97 -11.49 4.28
N TYR A 578 -10.28 -11.47 5.58
CA TYR A 578 -11.32 -12.30 6.15
C TYR A 578 -12.64 -11.51 6.17
N LEU A 579 -13.60 -11.94 5.35
CA LEU A 579 -14.83 -11.17 5.09
C LEU A 579 -16.11 -11.83 5.63
N LEU A 580 -16.00 -13.04 6.20
CA LEU A 580 -17.13 -13.75 6.76
C LEU A 580 -17.53 -13.15 8.12
N ASP A 581 -18.84 -13.17 8.42
CA ASP A 581 -19.39 -12.79 9.73
C ASP A 581 -19.17 -13.87 10.81
N ASP A 582 -18.69 -15.05 10.42
CA ASP A 582 -18.46 -16.17 11.34
C ASP A 582 -17.29 -15.81 12.30
N ILE A 583 -17.50 -15.92 13.62
CA ILE A 583 -16.41 -15.87 14.59
C ILE A 583 -15.94 -17.30 14.81
N VAL A 584 -14.75 -17.63 14.31
CA VAL A 584 -14.19 -18.99 14.44
C VAL A 584 -12.78 -18.97 14.98
N ASP A 585 -12.49 -19.99 15.78
CA ASP A 585 -11.18 -20.30 16.34
C ASP A 585 -10.54 -21.50 15.61
N THR A 586 -11.00 -21.82 14.39
CA THR A 586 -10.40 -22.86 13.55
C THR A 586 -10.27 -22.44 12.10
N VAL A 587 -9.26 -22.96 11.43
CA VAL A 587 -9.10 -22.87 9.97
C VAL A 587 -8.81 -24.26 9.41
N THR A 588 -9.45 -24.61 8.29
CA THR A 588 -9.23 -25.88 7.61
C THR A 588 -8.45 -25.65 6.32
N LEU A 589 -7.36 -26.39 6.15
CA LEU A 589 -6.61 -26.47 4.91
C LEU A 589 -7.12 -27.67 4.10
N ILE A 590 -7.50 -27.43 2.85
CA ILE A 590 -7.97 -28.46 1.92
C ILE A 590 -7.23 -28.36 0.58
N ILE A 591 -7.42 -29.37 -0.25
CA ILE A 591 -6.91 -29.47 -1.62
C ILE A 591 -8.05 -29.14 -2.59
N GLY A 592 -8.03 -27.94 -3.17
CA GLY A 592 -8.90 -27.51 -4.26
C GLY A 592 -8.45 -28.05 -5.61
N ALA A 593 -9.37 -28.05 -6.57
CA ALA A 593 -9.09 -28.43 -7.96
C ALA A 593 -10.14 -27.82 -8.90
N PRO A 594 -9.86 -27.73 -10.21
CA PRO A 594 -10.84 -27.37 -11.23
C PRO A 594 -12.08 -28.27 -11.21
N THR A 595 -13.18 -27.75 -11.77
CA THR A 595 -14.42 -28.52 -11.96
C THR A 595 -14.14 -29.78 -12.80
N GLY A 596 -14.66 -30.92 -12.35
CA GLY A 596 -14.48 -32.21 -13.03
C GLY A 596 -13.26 -33.01 -12.58
N THR A 597 -12.38 -32.46 -11.74
CA THR A 597 -11.26 -33.21 -11.13
C THR A 597 -11.75 -34.11 -9.98
N THR A 598 -11.25 -35.35 -9.92
CA THR A 598 -11.63 -36.35 -8.91
C THR A 598 -11.35 -35.87 -7.47
N SER A 599 -12.03 -36.46 -6.50
CA SER A 599 -11.84 -36.17 -5.06
C SER A 599 -10.61 -36.88 -4.46
N SER A 600 -10.00 -37.81 -5.19
CA SER A 600 -8.79 -38.54 -4.78
C SER A 600 -7.57 -37.64 -4.92
N ARG A 601 -7.32 -36.80 -3.91
CA ARG A 601 -6.24 -35.81 -3.91
C ARG A 601 -5.23 -36.11 -2.80
N SER A 602 -4.00 -35.64 -2.97
CA SER A 602 -2.89 -35.92 -2.06
C SER A 602 -2.04 -34.67 -1.85
N ALA A 603 -1.55 -34.49 -0.63
CA ALA A 603 -0.67 -33.38 -0.26
C ALA A 603 0.22 -33.78 0.93
N ASN A 604 1.38 -33.14 1.03
CA ASN A 604 2.23 -33.16 2.21
C ASN A 604 2.40 -31.74 2.75
N VAL A 605 2.23 -31.56 4.06
CA VAL A 605 2.44 -30.29 4.74
C VAL A 605 3.36 -30.52 5.91
N ASN A 606 4.55 -29.92 5.85
CA ASN A 606 5.53 -30.00 6.92
C ASN A 606 5.10 -29.12 8.09
N TRP A 607 4.72 -27.88 7.79
CA TRP A 607 4.18 -26.96 8.76
C TRP A 607 3.35 -25.85 8.10
N CYS A 608 2.51 -25.21 8.90
CA CYS A 608 1.82 -23.96 8.54
C CYS A 608 1.75 -22.99 9.72
N SER A 609 1.59 -21.71 9.43
CA SER A 609 1.39 -20.65 10.43
C SER A 609 0.48 -19.57 9.90
N LEU A 610 -0.21 -18.86 10.78
CA LEU A 610 -1.15 -17.80 10.43
C LEU A 610 -0.85 -16.57 11.27
N TYR A 611 -0.89 -15.41 10.64
CA TYR A 611 -0.59 -14.13 11.28
C TYR A 611 -1.67 -13.10 10.92
N ASP A 612 -1.99 -12.23 11.88
CA ASP A 612 -2.70 -10.98 11.58
C ASP A 612 -1.79 -10.08 10.71
N GLY A 613 -2.35 -9.48 9.67
CA GLY A 613 -1.69 -8.48 8.85
C GLY A 613 -0.92 -9.02 7.63
N TYR A 614 -0.06 -8.14 7.10
CA TYR A 614 0.67 -8.32 5.84
C TYR A 614 2.11 -8.76 6.09
N VAL A 615 2.29 -9.99 6.56
CA VAL A 615 3.61 -10.51 6.90
C VAL A 615 4.36 -10.92 5.62
N ARG A 616 5.59 -10.42 5.43
CA ARG A 616 6.39 -10.66 4.22
C ARG A 616 7.42 -11.79 4.36
N ASN A 617 8.08 -11.90 5.51
CA ASN A 617 9.35 -12.62 5.63
C ASN A 617 9.31 -13.75 6.67
N LYS A 618 8.59 -14.84 6.42
CA LYS A 618 8.65 -16.06 7.24
C LYS A 618 9.24 -17.21 6.44
N LYS A 619 10.26 -17.85 7.01
CA LYS A 619 10.99 -18.98 6.39
C LYS A 619 10.83 -20.30 7.18
N HIS A 620 10.26 -20.25 8.38
CA HIS A 620 10.05 -21.41 9.25
C HIS A 620 8.80 -21.20 10.12
N TYR A 621 8.27 -22.30 10.66
CA TYR A 621 7.23 -22.25 11.67
C TYR A 621 7.72 -21.60 12.96
N SER A 622 6.92 -20.70 13.52
CA SER A 622 7.10 -20.18 14.88
C SER A 622 6.02 -20.79 15.75
N ARG A 623 6.38 -21.52 16.81
CA ARG A 623 5.40 -21.90 17.83
C ARG A 623 4.72 -20.66 18.36
N SER A 624 3.42 -20.78 18.65
CA SER A 624 2.70 -19.72 19.34
C SER A 624 3.37 -19.50 20.70
N ASN A 625 3.68 -18.25 21.04
CA ASN A 625 4.26 -17.90 22.34
C ASN A 625 3.19 -18.01 23.43
N THR A 626 2.79 -19.23 23.78
CA THR A 626 2.23 -19.51 25.09
C THR A 626 3.41 -19.69 26.04
N SER A 627 4.05 -18.58 26.41
CA SER A 627 5.18 -18.57 27.34
C SER A 627 4.73 -19.09 28.71
N GLY A 628 4.86 -20.39 28.95
CA GLY A 628 5.12 -21.06 30.25
C GLY A 628 4.13 -20.90 31.42
N PHE A 629 3.24 -19.92 31.39
CA PHE A 629 2.17 -19.70 32.35
C PHE A 629 0.94 -19.42 31.49
N GLY A 630 0.10 -20.43 31.29
CA GLY A 630 -1.17 -20.27 30.57
C GLY A 630 -1.95 -19.07 31.11
N VAL A 631 -2.81 -18.49 30.28
CA VAL A 631 -3.83 -17.47 30.58
C VAL A 631 -3.66 -16.79 31.95
N THR A 632 -3.23 -15.53 31.96
CA THR A 632 -3.36 -14.66 33.14
C THR A 632 -4.85 -14.40 33.43
N SER A 633 -5.54 -15.39 34.00
CA SER A 633 -6.87 -15.21 34.53
C SER A 633 -6.77 -14.57 35.90
N ASN A 634 -6.75 -13.23 35.92
CA ASN A 634 -6.82 -12.39 37.13
C ASN A 634 -8.17 -12.52 37.87
N SER A 635 -8.69 -13.75 38.00
CA SER A 635 -9.97 -14.09 38.61
C SER A 635 -9.75 -14.62 40.02
N LEU A 636 -10.68 -14.29 40.92
CA LEU A 636 -10.71 -14.84 42.27
C LEU A 636 -11.16 -16.31 42.21
N ALA A 637 -10.28 -17.23 42.62
CA ALA A 637 -10.61 -18.63 42.74
C ALA A 637 -11.47 -18.86 44.00
N SER A 638 -12.71 -19.30 43.82
CA SER A 638 -13.58 -19.69 44.94
C SER A 638 -13.12 -20.99 45.62
N ASN A 639 -12.52 -21.91 44.86
CA ASN A 639 -11.88 -23.13 45.36
C ASN A 639 -10.56 -23.38 44.61
N LEU A 640 -9.46 -23.52 45.36
CA LEU A 640 -8.15 -23.73 44.75
C LEU A 640 -7.93 -25.16 44.25
N ASP A 641 -8.72 -26.13 44.70
CA ASP A 641 -8.59 -27.53 44.29
C ASP A 641 -9.21 -27.81 42.91
N THR A 642 -10.11 -26.93 42.46
CA THR A 642 -10.87 -27.06 41.20
C THR A 642 -10.19 -26.35 40.03
N LEU A 643 -9.02 -25.74 40.24
CA LEU A 643 -8.24 -25.16 39.16
C LEU A 643 -7.74 -26.28 38.23
N THR A 644 -7.97 -26.12 36.92
CA THR A 644 -7.60 -27.10 35.89
C THR A 644 -6.77 -26.51 34.75
N ILE A 645 -6.46 -25.22 34.79
CA ILE A 645 -5.74 -24.50 33.74
C ILE A 645 -4.52 -23.82 34.34
N SER A 646 -3.33 -24.06 33.80
CA SER A 646 -2.11 -23.39 34.23
C SER A 646 -2.25 -21.87 34.12
N GLY A 647 -1.86 -21.13 35.15
CA GLY A 647 -1.96 -19.67 35.17
C GLY A 647 -1.82 -19.06 36.55
N GLN A 648 -1.98 -17.74 36.61
CA GLN A 648 -2.01 -16.97 37.85
C GLN A 648 -3.46 -16.68 38.25
N TYR A 649 -3.80 -16.85 39.53
CA TYR A 649 -5.12 -16.56 40.08
C TYR A 649 -5.00 -15.77 41.40
N TYR A 650 -6.10 -15.21 41.87
CA TYR A 650 -6.21 -14.64 43.22
C TYR A 650 -6.97 -15.60 44.15
N TRP A 651 -6.68 -15.52 45.44
CA TRP A 651 -7.46 -16.16 46.50
C TRP A 651 -7.72 -15.18 47.63
N SER A 652 -8.78 -15.41 48.39
CA SER A 652 -9.21 -14.56 49.52
C SER A 652 -9.52 -15.41 50.75
N SER A 653 -9.91 -14.77 51.85
CA SER A 653 -10.32 -15.46 53.07
C SER A 653 -11.60 -16.29 52.89
N THR A 654 -12.33 -16.08 51.79
CA THR A 654 -13.52 -16.85 51.42
C THR A 654 -13.22 -18.02 50.47
N SER A 655 -11.99 -18.10 49.94
CA SER A 655 -11.58 -19.17 49.03
C SER A 655 -11.37 -20.47 49.80
N THR A 656 -12.03 -21.55 49.38
CA THR A 656 -11.82 -22.87 49.99
C THR A 656 -10.50 -23.48 49.51
N SER A 657 -9.90 -24.33 50.36
CA SER A 657 -8.60 -24.98 50.11
C SER A 657 -7.42 -24.01 49.95
N ALA A 658 -7.57 -22.77 50.42
CA ALA A 658 -6.49 -21.80 50.54
C ALA A 658 -5.48 -22.18 51.65
N PRO A 659 -4.21 -21.76 51.55
CA PRO A 659 -3.20 -22.03 52.57
C PRO A 659 -3.44 -21.28 53.89
N SER A 660 -4.32 -20.28 53.92
CA SER A 660 -4.68 -19.53 55.11
C SER A 660 -6.16 -19.15 55.09
N SER A 661 -6.80 -19.18 56.26
CA SER A 661 -8.19 -18.74 56.45
C SER A 661 -8.33 -17.23 56.68
N SER A 662 -7.21 -16.49 56.78
CA SER A 662 -7.19 -15.04 56.99
C SER A 662 -6.40 -14.31 55.90
N GLY A 663 -7.00 -13.30 55.28
CA GLY A 663 -6.38 -12.52 54.19
C GLY A 663 -6.52 -13.16 52.81
N GLY A 664 -5.80 -12.62 51.82
CA GLY A 664 -5.80 -13.10 50.44
C GLY A 664 -4.40 -13.06 49.83
N GLY A 665 -4.31 -13.51 48.59
CA GLY A 665 -3.04 -13.59 47.91
C GLY A 665 -3.13 -13.98 46.45
N THR A 666 -1.97 -14.20 45.86
CA THR A 666 -1.80 -14.67 44.50
C THR A 666 -1.41 -16.15 44.50
N ILE A 667 -1.84 -16.91 43.50
CA ILE A 667 -1.42 -18.30 43.29
C ILE A 667 -0.96 -18.51 41.85
N ILE A 668 0.17 -19.20 41.70
CA ILE A 668 0.63 -19.78 40.45
C ILE A 668 0.18 -21.24 40.44
N HIS A 669 -0.65 -21.60 39.47
CA HIS A 669 -1.11 -22.96 39.25
C HIS A 669 -0.44 -23.55 38.01
N LEU A 670 0.17 -24.72 38.14
CA LEU A 670 0.87 -25.42 37.08
C LEU A 670 0.24 -26.81 36.92
N VAL A 671 -0.35 -27.06 35.76
CA VAL A 671 -0.92 -28.36 35.39
C VAL A 671 0.17 -29.20 34.71
N GLY A 672 0.34 -30.44 35.17
CA GLY A 672 1.25 -31.42 34.55
C GLY A 672 0.66 -32.06 33.30
N ALA A 673 1.15 -33.25 32.93
CA ALA A 673 0.71 -33.96 31.72
C ALA A 673 -0.81 -34.31 31.70
N ASN A 674 -1.46 -34.33 32.87
CA ASN A 674 -2.91 -34.51 33.02
C ASN A 674 -3.38 -33.93 34.38
N ASN A 675 -4.69 -33.91 34.60
CA ASN A 675 -5.30 -33.36 35.82
C ASN A 675 -4.98 -34.14 37.13
N GLY A 676 -4.27 -35.26 37.03
CA GLY A 676 -3.79 -36.03 38.18
C GLY A 676 -2.50 -35.50 38.80
N TRP A 677 -1.74 -34.67 38.07
CA TRP A 677 -0.44 -34.14 38.48
C TRP A 677 -0.41 -32.63 38.34
N MET A 678 -0.32 -31.90 39.45
CA MET A 678 -0.37 -30.44 39.44
C MET A 678 0.53 -29.86 40.53
N THR A 679 1.00 -28.63 40.36
CA THR A 679 1.74 -27.88 41.39
C THR A 679 1.04 -26.54 41.61
N GLN A 680 1.02 -26.09 42.86
CA GLN A 680 0.52 -24.78 43.22
C GLN A 680 1.52 -24.06 44.12
N ILE A 681 1.77 -22.79 43.82
CA ILE A 681 2.59 -21.88 44.63
C ILE A 681 1.73 -20.68 44.99
N ALA A 682 1.39 -20.53 46.26
CA ALA A 682 0.57 -19.43 46.77
C ALA A 682 1.44 -18.41 47.53
N MET A 683 1.23 -17.13 47.32
CA MET A 683 1.89 -16.01 48.00
C MET A 683 0.81 -15.15 48.65
N LYS A 684 0.98 -14.78 49.92
CA LYS A 684 0.02 -13.90 50.63
C LYS A 684 0.41 -12.45 50.45
N ASP A 685 -0.54 -11.58 50.14
CA ASP A 685 -0.24 -10.19 49.72
C ASP A 685 0.41 -9.35 50.83
N THR A 686 0.11 -9.65 52.10
CA THR A 686 0.51 -8.83 53.25
C THR A 686 1.69 -9.40 54.04
N THR A 687 2.24 -10.55 53.64
CA THR A 687 3.32 -11.22 54.37
C THR A 687 4.26 -11.92 53.38
N ALA A 688 5.56 -11.94 53.65
CA ALA A 688 6.54 -12.70 52.86
C ALA A 688 6.45 -14.22 53.12
N VAL A 689 5.24 -14.77 53.08
CA VAL A 689 4.98 -16.20 53.24
C VAL A 689 4.49 -16.73 51.90
N THR A 690 5.21 -17.74 51.41
CA THR A 690 4.87 -18.49 50.22
C THR A 690 4.59 -19.93 50.62
N TRP A 691 3.57 -20.55 50.06
CA TRP A 691 3.26 -21.96 50.24
C TRP A 691 3.38 -22.70 48.91
N VAL A 692 3.75 -23.96 48.98
CA VAL A 692 3.72 -24.89 47.86
C VAL A 692 2.90 -26.13 48.23
N ARG A 693 2.15 -26.65 47.26
CA ARG A 693 1.55 -27.99 47.35
C ARG A 693 1.53 -28.66 46.00
N ASN A 694 1.44 -29.98 46.01
CA ASN A 694 1.41 -30.80 44.79
C ASN A 694 0.18 -31.69 44.80
N LYS A 695 -0.40 -31.92 43.62
CA LYS A 695 -1.40 -32.96 43.37
C LYS A 695 -0.68 -34.16 42.78
N SER A 696 -0.86 -35.32 43.37
CA SER A 696 -0.31 -36.58 42.88
C SER A 696 -1.44 -37.61 42.80
N ASN A 697 -1.59 -38.25 41.64
CA ASN A 697 -2.68 -39.19 41.36
C ASN A 697 -4.08 -38.66 41.74
N GLY A 698 -4.33 -37.37 41.48
CA GLY A 698 -5.62 -36.73 41.74
C GLY A 698 -5.86 -36.28 43.18
N VAL A 699 -4.91 -36.53 44.11
CA VAL A 699 -5.00 -36.14 45.52
C VAL A 699 -4.06 -34.98 45.80
N TRP A 700 -4.58 -33.89 46.38
CA TRP A 700 -3.77 -32.74 46.81
C TRP A 700 -3.03 -33.05 48.11
N SER A 701 -1.74 -32.72 48.16
CA SER A 701 -1.02 -32.63 49.43
C SER A 701 -1.52 -31.44 50.25
N GLN A 702 -1.27 -31.46 51.55
CA GLN A 702 -1.36 -30.26 52.39
C GLN A 702 -0.45 -29.15 51.85
N TRP A 703 -0.75 -27.90 52.22
CA TRP A 703 0.10 -26.75 51.94
C TRP A 703 1.37 -26.79 52.81
N TYR A 704 2.52 -26.67 52.17
CA TYR A 704 3.81 -26.57 52.83
C TYR A 704 4.32 -25.12 52.71
N PRO A 705 4.62 -24.42 53.81
CA PRO A 705 5.28 -23.13 53.71
C PRO A 705 6.69 -23.33 53.12
N LEU A 706 7.02 -22.57 52.08
CA LEU A 706 8.41 -22.42 51.62
C LEU A 706 9.12 -21.53 52.65
N ALA A 707 10.21 -22.05 53.22
CA ALA A 707 10.88 -21.49 54.38
C ALA A 707 11.00 -19.95 54.34
N SER A 708 10.26 -19.27 55.21
CA SER A 708 10.46 -17.85 55.46
C SER A 708 11.73 -17.71 56.32
N ILE A 709 12.78 -17.11 55.77
CA ILE A 709 13.91 -16.67 56.58
C ILE A 709 13.42 -15.48 57.41
N ILE A 710 13.31 -15.66 58.72
CA ILE A 710 13.02 -14.55 59.65
C ILE A 710 14.33 -13.92 60.06
N GLN A 711 14.38 -12.61 60.20
CA GLN A 711 15.55 -11.88 60.69
C GLN A 711 15.22 -11.19 62.01
N GLY A 712 16.21 -11.09 62.90
CA GLY A 712 16.12 -10.20 64.05
C GLY A 712 17.49 -9.90 64.63
N THR A 713 17.54 -9.00 65.61
CA THR A 713 18.78 -8.41 66.11
C THR A 713 19.34 -9.12 67.35
N SER A 714 18.77 -10.27 67.71
CA SER A 714 19.15 -11.07 68.89
C SER A 714 18.71 -12.52 68.73
N LEU A 715 19.04 -13.38 69.71
CA LEU A 715 18.55 -14.75 69.80
C LEU A 715 17.01 -14.79 69.61
N PRO A 716 16.48 -15.69 68.77
CA PRO A 716 15.04 -15.76 68.55
C PRO A 716 14.30 -16.09 69.86
N SER A 717 13.46 -15.17 70.32
CA SER A 717 12.70 -15.27 71.57
C SER A 717 11.26 -15.76 71.37
N THR A 718 10.82 -15.86 70.11
CA THR A 718 9.49 -16.35 69.74
C THR A 718 9.52 -17.85 69.47
N THR A 719 8.38 -18.53 69.65
CA THR A 719 8.25 -19.95 69.30
C THR A 719 8.23 -20.11 67.78
N PRO A 720 9.01 -21.02 67.17
CA PRO A 720 8.97 -21.26 65.73
C PRO A 720 7.58 -21.71 65.25
N VAL A 721 7.23 -21.31 64.03
CA VAL A 721 5.92 -21.60 63.43
C VAL A 721 5.88 -23.01 62.82
N PHE A 722 7.02 -23.52 62.34
CA PHE A 722 7.16 -24.88 61.79
C PHE A 722 8.61 -25.40 61.91
N ILE A 723 8.79 -26.72 61.92
CA ILE A 723 10.11 -27.35 61.91
C ILE A 723 10.81 -27.06 60.57
N GLY A 724 12.07 -26.64 60.60
CA GLY A 724 12.86 -26.23 59.44
C GLY A 724 12.77 -24.72 59.13
N GLN A 725 12.00 -23.94 59.90
CA GLN A 725 12.03 -22.49 59.80
C GLN A 725 13.44 -21.98 60.11
N VAL A 726 13.92 -20.98 59.36
CA VAL A 726 15.25 -20.40 59.54
C VAL A 726 15.12 -18.99 60.11
N TYR A 727 15.89 -18.70 61.15
CA TYR A 727 16.03 -17.38 61.73
C TYR A 727 17.48 -16.92 61.64
N ILE A 728 17.72 -15.69 61.18
CA ILE A 728 19.06 -15.09 61.12
C ILE A 728 19.14 -13.98 62.17
N ASP A 729 20.03 -14.17 63.15
CA ASP A 729 20.47 -13.09 64.02
C ASP A 729 21.44 -12.20 63.24
N THR A 730 20.94 -11.05 62.81
CA THR A 730 21.68 -10.13 61.94
C THR A 730 22.80 -9.39 62.68
N VAL A 731 22.77 -9.35 64.01
CA VAL A 731 23.79 -8.67 64.84
C VAL A 731 24.91 -9.63 65.16
N ASN A 732 24.58 -10.81 65.72
CA ASN A 732 25.57 -11.81 66.08
C ASN A 732 26.06 -12.65 64.88
N LYS A 733 25.44 -12.48 63.71
CA LYS A 733 25.74 -13.22 62.46
C LYS A 733 25.58 -14.73 62.62
N VAL A 734 24.59 -15.15 63.40
CA VAL A 734 24.29 -16.56 63.68
C VAL A 734 22.96 -16.92 63.04
N SER A 735 22.89 -18.11 62.45
CA SER A 735 21.63 -18.66 61.94
C SER A 735 21.10 -19.73 62.90
N TYR A 736 19.78 -19.82 63.00
CA TYR A 736 19.06 -20.80 63.79
C TYR A 736 18.06 -21.51 62.89
N MET A 737 17.89 -22.81 63.08
CA MET A 737 16.84 -23.60 62.47
C MET A 737 15.94 -24.17 63.56
N ALA A 738 14.64 -24.07 63.33
CA ALA A 738 13.64 -24.67 64.21
C ALA A 738 13.68 -26.20 64.10
N VAL A 739 13.87 -26.90 65.21
CA VAL A 739 13.76 -28.37 65.29
C VAL A 739 12.47 -28.84 65.96
N GLY A 740 11.68 -27.90 66.47
CA GLY A 740 10.39 -28.07 67.12
C GLY A 740 9.54 -26.80 66.99
N THR A 741 8.33 -26.82 67.53
CA THR A 741 7.36 -25.69 67.47
C THR A 741 6.62 -25.47 68.79
N SER A 742 7.09 -26.08 69.87
CA SER A 742 6.43 -26.06 71.18
C SER A 742 6.84 -24.87 72.04
N ASN A 743 8.06 -24.35 71.88
CA ASN A 743 8.54 -23.17 72.61
C ASN A 743 9.76 -22.52 71.92
N ALA A 744 10.21 -21.37 72.44
CA ALA A 744 11.36 -20.64 71.88
C ALA A 744 12.71 -21.39 71.95
N ASN A 745 12.88 -22.39 72.81
CA ASN A 745 14.12 -23.18 72.87
C ASN A 745 14.24 -24.22 71.72
N ASP A 746 13.21 -24.33 70.90
CA ASP A 746 13.21 -25.19 69.71
C ASP A 746 14.01 -24.58 68.55
N TRP A 747 14.45 -23.33 68.65
CA TRP A 747 15.49 -22.79 67.79
C TRP A 747 16.84 -23.40 68.15
N LYS A 748 17.45 -24.12 67.20
CA LYS A 748 18.83 -24.61 67.33
C LYS A 748 19.72 -23.83 66.41
N GLN A 749 20.81 -23.32 66.98
CA GLN A 749 21.85 -22.68 66.18
C GLN A 749 22.36 -23.69 65.15
N ILE A 750 22.39 -23.26 63.89
CA ILE A 750 23.02 -24.00 62.80
C ILE A 750 24.36 -23.31 62.51
N THR A 751 25.43 -24.07 62.62
CA THR A 751 26.79 -23.64 62.25
C THR A 751 26.97 -23.59 60.75
#